data_AF-A0AAV9PA54-F1
#
_entry.id   AF-A0AAV9PA54-F1
#
_cell.length_a   1.000
_cell.length_b   1.000
_cell.length_c   1.000
_cell.angle_alpha   90.00
_cell.angle_beta   90.00
_cell.angle_gamma   90.00
#
_symmetry.space_group_name_H-M   'P 1'
#
loop_
_entity.id
_entity.type
_entity.pdbx_description
1 polymer ?
#
loop_
_entity_poly.entity_id
_entity_poly.type
_entity_poly.pdbx_seq_one_letter_code
_entity_poly.pdbx_strand_id
1 'polypeptide(L)'
;MAEGQSRASIPLIPVPTQQLPIEQSSNHSPSNTSHTLSQHQSSPPNNENLAQSSYDEELDHFGHPTSGAFGQVSHQHHGNLSSPQHGPQQPINAAYAFSVPHQVHPDLREWISTWLKTQTLLPLGLLTLAIIAAIVGLIVGNERNDGIAFVNLEQRKGPQLVPDLRIGIGLLWTFVPVLIFQLYGLLVDSVINAALDRQPYVELNREKSSIGAPAEKSVCLEYRSHWVPAGMYKALQLNHYTLFGCMCLSLVVKVVLSPIASHLFFTSSTTVSKGTDLRQTSIFDYSGYGSGSSMTPVLDIVAATRVYGGRPIPWTTLNESLLPFPSEQLVETASLTVETRAMSAAADCVLLGPDQFKMVNSGNGLEFSLTDRGCSVTSQFFTPEVYPRVRDYIRTYTYSTCPSAYNRSRIVAISAHNGNESDHIITNIFGVSCIPIYFQYATNATLDTSDVTQSEVRHTSHHSITPLPERPLFAVLFERGINQAENVDPFLPIYSTNFGRVIFHYGKTLSNLPYLDGDILQTAMQDLFPTTFAIMANTFLISDGPPETARATYYQPRTRVRVVVPVAGTIIGILAVILGFLVWIYIYTSNRQSILYEEPIGLLGAAAVLRRSNLFNDIAQIAAQSRDGKVAADFRAALARSRDRHHDPGGWAFDEWTDPSAARVVSTDQSEEFGVTRPVLEPMRTLVRFLNSVLR
;
A
#
# COMPACT_ATOMS: atom_id res chain seq x y z
N MET A 1 38.49 16.12 34.80
CA MET A 1 39.42 15.92 33.67
C MET A 1 38.76 14.90 32.76
N ALA A 2 37.81 15.26 31.90
CA ALA A 2 37.60 16.53 31.18
C ALA A 2 38.66 16.79 30.11
N GLU A 3 38.43 16.18 28.95
CA GLU A 3 39.02 16.49 27.65
C GLU A 3 37.88 16.27 26.63
N GLY A 4 37.81 17.05 25.55
CA GLY A 4 36.67 16.96 24.62
C GLY A 4 36.66 17.98 23.50
N GLN A 5 35.74 17.77 22.55
CA GLN A 5 35.61 18.48 21.26
C GLN A 5 36.83 18.24 20.33
N SER A 6 36.68 18.10 19.01
CA SER A 6 35.57 18.48 18.14
C SER A 6 35.42 17.53 16.93
N ARG A 7 34.18 17.32 16.47
CA ARG A 7 33.89 16.97 15.07
C ARG A 7 32.79 17.91 14.59
N ALA A 8 33.09 18.69 13.55
CA ALA A 8 32.14 19.62 12.96
C ALA A 8 31.15 18.86 12.07
N SER A 9 29.86 19.02 12.33
CA SER A 9 28.79 18.54 11.46
C SER A 9 28.67 19.44 10.24
N ILE A 10 29.05 18.94 9.06
CA ILE A 10 28.80 19.64 7.79
C ILE A 10 27.28 19.53 7.50
N PRO A 11 26.56 20.65 7.30
CA PRO A 11 25.15 20.59 6.94
C PRO A 11 24.98 20.10 5.50
N LEU A 12 24.20 19.02 5.33
CA LEU A 12 23.79 18.56 4.00
C LEU A 12 22.84 19.59 3.37
N ILE A 13 23.24 20.12 2.21
CA ILE A 13 22.39 20.98 1.39
C ILE A 13 21.30 20.11 0.76
N PRO A 14 20.00 20.45 0.89
CA PRO A 14 18.93 19.67 0.27
C PRO A 14 18.97 19.84 -1.26
N VAL A 15 19.11 18.74 -1.98
CA VAL A 15 18.98 18.70 -3.45
C VAL A 15 17.53 19.01 -3.82
N PRO A 16 17.24 19.98 -4.72
CA PRO A 16 15.87 20.27 -5.13
C PRO A 16 15.29 19.15 -6.00
N THR A 17 14.23 18.50 -5.54
CA THR A 17 13.47 17.54 -6.34
C THR A 17 12.71 18.26 -7.45
N GLN A 18 13.31 18.39 -8.64
CA GLN A 18 12.60 18.90 -9.81
C GLN A 18 11.53 17.89 -10.25
N GLN A 19 10.27 18.25 -10.07
CA GLN A 19 9.15 17.55 -10.68
C GLN A 19 9.07 17.94 -12.16
N LEU A 20 9.34 17.00 -13.06
CA LEU A 20 9.04 17.16 -14.47
C LEU A 20 7.52 17.18 -14.68
N PRO A 21 6.97 18.11 -15.49
CA PRO A 21 5.55 18.12 -15.80
C PRO A 21 5.19 16.96 -16.73
N ILE A 22 4.08 16.29 -16.45
CA ILE A 22 3.52 15.28 -17.35
C ILE A 22 2.70 16.00 -18.42
N GLU A 23 3.29 16.23 -19.60
CA GLU A 23 2.53 16.70 -20.76
C GLU A 23 1.62 15.60 -21.31
N GLN A 24 0.35 15.93 -21.55
CA GLN A 24 -0.61 15.04 -22.17
C GLN A 24 -0.45 15.06 -23.69
N SER A 25 0.33 14.12 -24.24
CA SER A 25 0.41 13.90 -25.69
C SER A 25 -0.83 13.15 -26.21
N SER A 26 -1.29 13.52 -27.40
CA SER A 26 -2.59 13.13 -27.96
C SER A 26 -2.61 11.79 -28.71
N ASN A 27 -3.77 11.12 -28.71
CA ASN A 27 -4.06 9.90 -29.48
C ASN A 27 -3.73 10.04 -30.98
N HIS A 28 -2.91 9.13 -31.51
CA HIS A 28 -2.87 8.79 -32.94
C HIS A 28 -2.80 7.27 -33.12
N SER A 29 -3.65 6.73 -34.00
CA SER A 29 -3.82 5.29 -34.20
C SER A 29 -2.80 4.72 -35.19
N PRO A 30 -2.21 3.54 -34.94
CA PRO A 30 -1.44 2.82 -35.96
C PRO A 30 -2.38 2.14 -36.96
N SER A 31 -2.14 2.34 -38.25
CA SER A 31 -2.81 1.62 -39.34
C SER A 31 -2.09 0.29 -39.64
N ASN A 32 -2.86 -0.80 -39.73
CA ASN A 32 -2.31 -2.11 -40.11
C ASN A 32 -1.93 -2.17 -41.59
N THR A 33 -0.68 -2.49 -41.90
CA THR A 33 -0.22 -2.97 -43.22
C THR A 33 0.72 -4.15 -43.06
N SER A 34 0.15 -5.36 -43.00
CA SER A 34 0.90 -6.62 -42.94
C SER A 34 1.38 -7.06 -44.33
N HIS A 35 2.69 -6.98 -44.59
CA HIS A 35 3.28 -7.64 -45.75
C HIS A 35 3.61 -9.10 -45.46
N THR A 36 3.16 -9.99 -46.34
CA THR A 36 3.46 -11.42 -46.31
C THR A 36 4.85 -11.69 -46.89
N LEU A 37 5.58 -12.63 -46.28
CA LEU A 37 6.72 -13.29 -46.92
C LEU A 37 6.64 -14.80 -46.67
N SER A 38 6.73 -15.58 -47.74
CA SER A 38 6.51 -17.03 -47.69
C SER A 38 7.73 -17.78 -47.16
N GLN A 39 7.51 -18.81 -46.33
CA GLN A 39 8.49 -19.87 -46.10
C GLN A 39 7.96 -21.20 -46.62
N HIS A 40 8.85 -21.97 -47.25
CA HIS A 40 8.54 -23.27 -47.84
C HIS A 40 8.57 -24.36 -46.77
N GLN A 41 7.47 -25.11 -46.63
CA GLN A 41 7.48 -26.36 -45.85
C GLN A 41 8.01 -27.53 -46.68
N SER A 42 8.60 -28.49 -45.98
CA SER A 42 8.81 -29.86 -46.44
C SER A 42 8.46 -30.82 -45.29
N SER A 43 7.89 -31.99 -45.62
CA SER A 43 7.13 -32.87 -44.71
C SER A 43 7.63 -34.33 -44.84
N PRO A 44 6.97 -35.33 -44.23
CA PRO A 44 6.74 -35.63 -42.81
C PRO A 44 7.46 -36.97 -42.42
N PRO A 45 7.03 -37.83 -41.45
CA PRO A 45 5.79 -38.63 -41.54
C PRO A 45 5.02 -38.98 -40.23
N ASN A 46 3.68 -38.90 -40.35
CA ASN A 46 2.56 -39.74 -39.85
C ASN A 46 2.61 -40.68 -38.61
N ASN A 47 1.49 -40.67 -37.85
CA ASN A 47 0.65 -41.79 -37.31
C ASN A 47 0.15 -41.53 -35.85
N GLU A 48 -1.06 -41.89 -35.38
CA GLU A 48 -2.36 -42.22 -36.03
C GLU A 48 -3.51 -42.30 -34.96
N ASN A 49 -4.78 -42.44 -35.39
CA ASN A 49 -5.96 -43.02 -34.69
C ASN A 49 -6.81 -42.24 -33.63
N LEU A 50 -7.87 -41.62 -34.17
CA LEU A 50 -9.31 -41.55 -33.78
C LEU A 50 -9.87 -42.25 -32.51
N ALA A 51 -10.87 -41.58 -31.91
CA ALA A 51 -12.14 -42.14 -31.43
C ALA A 51 -13.28 -41.06 -31.47
N GLN A 52 -14.56 -41.42 -31.46
CA GLN A 52 -15.73 -40.53 -31.67
C GLN A 52 -16.91 -40.80 -30.69
N SER A 53 -18.03 -40.05 -30.86
CA SER A 53 -19.42 -40.23 -30.33
C SER A 53 -19.81 -39.34 -29.14
N SER A 54 -21.02 -38.74 -29.02
CA SER A 54 -22.12 -38.37 -29.96
C SER A 54 -23.30 -37.68 -29.21
N TYR A 55 -23.95 -36.65 -29.81
CA TYR A 55 -25.38 -36.22 -29.67
C TYR A 55 -25.98 -35.95 -28.24
N ASP A 56 -27.07 -35.21 -27.99
CA ASP A 56 -28.03 -34.34 -28.74
C ASP A 56 -28.59 -33.25 -27.76
N GLU A 57 -28.86 -31.99 -28.15
CA GLU A 57 -30.15 -31.38 -28.61
C GLU A 57 -31.26 -31.17 -27.54
N GLU A 58 -31.65 -29.91 -27.25
CA GLU A 58 -33.05 -29.36 -27.17
C GLU A 58 -33.03 -27.80 -26.94
N LEU A 59 -34.13 -27.07 -27.25
CA LEU A 59 -34.22 -25.59 -27.28
C LEU A 59 -35.69 -25.09 -27.15
N ASP A 60 -35.97 -23.86 -26.63
CA ASP A 60 -37.19 -22.97 -26.84
C ASP A 60 -37.64 -22.14 -25.58
N HIS A 61 -38.42 -21.03 -25.60
CA HIS A 61 -38.73 -19.91 -26.55
C HIS A 61 -39.47 -18.73 -25.81
N PHE A 62 -39.18 -17.44 -26.13
CA PHE A 62 -40.01 -16.16 -26.10
C PHE A 62 -40.97 -15.81 -24.89
N GLY A 63 -41.64 -14.63 -24.71
CA GLY A 63 -41.83 -13.34 -25.43
C GLY A 63 -42.72 -12.31 -24.64
N HIS A 64 -43.20 -11.20 -25.24
CA HIS A 64 -43.95 -10.04 -24.63
C HIS A 64 -45.09 -9.50 -25.59
N PRO A 65 -45.78 -8.29 -25.51
CA PRO A 65 -45.79 -7.12 -24.57
C PRO A 65 -47.17 -6.33 -24.34
N THR A 66 -47.12 -5.14 -23.67
CA THR A 66 -47.93 -3.86 -23.82
C THR A 66 -49.42 -3.58 -23.36
N SER A 67 -49.59 -2.51 -22.53
CA SER A 67 -50.53 -1.32 -22.55
C SER A 67 -52.09 -1.34 -22.43
N GLY A 68 -52.71 -0.33 -21.73
CA GLY A 68 -54.13 0.13 -21.99
C GLY A 68 -54.95 1.03 -20.98
N ALA A 69 -55.03 2.36 -21.21
CA ALA A 69 -56.14 3.38 -21.13
C ALA A 69 -57.21 3.64 -19.97
N PHE A 70 -57.26 4.91 -19.50
CA PHE A 70 -58.37 5.93 -19.31
C PHE A 70 -59.66 5.83 -18.40
N GLY A 71 -60.05 6.98 -17.79
CA GLY A 71 -61.41 7.34 -17.26
C GLY A 71 -61.51 8.69 -16.48
N GLN A 72 -62.63 9.45 -16.55
CA GLN A 72 -62.92 10.75 -15.84
C GLN A 72 -64.21 10.69 -14.96
N VAL A 73 -64.61 11.64 -14.08
CA VAL A 73 -65.38 12.92 -14.36
C VAL A 73 -65.79 13.67 -13.03
N SER A 74 -65.69 15.03 -13.00
CA SER A 74 -66.52 16.13 -12.38
C SER A 74 -67.35 15.99 -11.05
N HIS A 75 -67.79 17.02 -10.26
CA HIS A 75 -67.61 18.51 -10.19
C HIS A 75 -68.05 19.11 -8.80
N GLN A 76 -67.55 20.33 -8.47
CA GLN A 76 -68.06 21.45 -7.59
C GLN A 76 -69.24 21.32 -6.58
N HIS A 77 -69.13 21.99 -5.40
CA HIS A 77 -69.75 23.33 -5.14
C HIS A 77 -69.27 24.07 -3.84
N HIS A 78 -69.84 25.25 -3.51
CA HIS A 78 -69.42 26.21 -2.45
C HIS A 78 -70.48 26.45 -1.34
N GLY A 79 -70.06 26.97 -0.18
CA GLY A 79 -70.91 27.48 0.93
C GLY A 79 -70.17 28.52 1.82
N ASN A 80 -70.87 29.33 2.62
CA ASN A 80 -70.34 30.59 3.23
C ASN A 80 -70.82 30.86 4.70
N LEU A 81 -69.99 31.57 5.50
CA LEU A 81 -70.25 32.46 6.68
C LEU A 81 -71.36 32.07 7.73
N SER A 82 -71.15 32.08 9.06
CA SER A 82 -70.99 33.28 9.94
C SER A 82 -71.19 33.00 11.47
N SER A 83 -70.56 33.80 12.37
CA SER A 83 -71.02 34.26 13.73
C SER A 83 -71.40 33.26 14.87
N PRO A 84 -71.65 33.69 16.15
CA PRO A 84 -71.01 34.74 16.99
C PRO A 84 -70.77 34.38 18.52
N GLN A 85 -70.11 35.31 19.23
CA GLN A 85 -70.07 35.67 20.69
C GLN A 85 -70.64 34.83 21.88
N HIS A 86 -69.82 34.83 22.96
CA HIS A 86 -70.11 35.01 24.42
C HIS A 86 -70.80 33.94 25.32
N GLY A 87 -70.20 33.74 26.51
CA GLY A 87 -70.83 33.16 27.73
C GLY A 87 -69.83 32.74 28.83
N PRO A 88 -69.84 33.30 30.06
CA PRO A 88 -68.87 32.96 31.13
C PRO A 88 -69.46 32.42 32.46
N GLN A 89 -68.80 31.42 33.07
CA GLN A 89 -68.88 31.03 34.51
C GLN A 89 -67.74 30.03 34.82
N GLN A 90 -66.75 30.38 35.65
CA GLN A 90 -66.66 30.28 37.14
C GLN A 90 -66.11 28.94 37.66
N PRO A 91 -65.07 28.94 38.55
CA PRO A 91 -64.39 27.72 39.02
C PRO A 91 -64.89 27.20 40.37
N ILE A 92 -64.65 25.91 40.64
CA ILE A 92 -64.82 25.28 41.97
C ILE A 92 -63.48 24.66 42.40
N ASN A 93 -62.86 25.22 43.44
CA ASN A 93 -61.65 24.68 44.06
C ASN A 93 -61.99 23.87 45.31
N ALA A 94 -61.50 22.63 45.41
CA ALA A 94 -61.59 21.82 46.62
C ALA A 94 -60.31 20.96 46.79
N ALA A 95 -59.32 21.50 47.50
CA ALA A 95 -58.04 20.83 47.72
C ALA A 95 -58.05 19.95 48.99
N TYR A 96 -58.09 18.63 48.82
CA TYR A 96 -57.89 17.69 49.93
C TYR A 96 -56.39 17.40 50.14
N ALA A 97 -55.82 17.97 51.20
CA ALA A 97 -54.43 17.74 51.59
C ALA A 97 -54.30 16.46 52.44
N PHE A 98 -54.00 15.33 51.79
CA PHE A 98 -53.81 14.03 52.47
C PHE A 98 -52.35 13.85 52.91
N SER A 99 -52.08 13.95 54.22
CA SER A 99 -50.73 13.82 54.79
C SER A 99 -50.51 12.41 55.36
N VAL A 100 -49.61 11.64 54.74
CA VAL A 100 -49.25 10.27 55.19
C VAL A 100 -47.97 10.32 56.03
N PRO A 101 -47.99 9.82 57.29
CA PRO A 101 -46.80 9.82 58.14
C PRO A 101 -45.70 8.91 57.56
N HIS A 102 -44.51 9.48 57.33
CA HIS A 102 -43.33 8.73 56.92
C HIS A 102 -42.69 8.03 58.12
N GLN A 103 -43.09 6.79 58.39
CA GLN A 103 -42.23 5.84 59.10
C GLN A 103 -41.42 5.05 58.06
N VAL A 104 -40.14 5.40 57.94
CA VAL A 104 -39.18 4.72 57.07
C VAL A 104 -38.49 3.62 57.90
N HIS A 105 -38.49 2.38 57.41
CA HIS A 105 -37.69 1.31 58.02
C HIS A 105 -36.19 1.59 57.79
N PRO A 106 -35.35 1.61 58.83
CA PRO A 106 -33.94 2.01 58.71
C PRO A 106 -33.08 1.02 57.92
N ASP A 107 -33.51 -0.23 57.79
CA ASP A 107 -32.73 -1.32 57.19
C ASP A 107 -32.97 -1.52 55.68
N LEU A 108 -33.82 -0.70 55.06
CA LEU A 108 -34.15 -0.80 53.63
C LEU A 108 -32.98 -0.31 52.76
N ARG A 109 -32.13 -1.24 52.35
CA ARG A 109 -31.03 -0.99 51.40
C ARG A 109 -31.58 -0.66 50.00
N GLU A 110 -31.03 0.37 49.38
CA GLU A 110 -31.34 0.72 47.97
C GLU A 110 -31.07 -0.45 47.01
N TRP A 111 -32.01 -0.69 46.09
CA TRP A 111 -31.80 -1.58 44.96
C TRP A 111 -30.84 -0.94 43.96
N ILE A 112 -29.76 -1.64 43.66
CA ILE A 112 -28.79 -1.26 42.62
C ILE A 112 -28.67 -2.45 41.68
N SER A 113 -28.96 -2.23 40.39
CA SER A 113 -28.77 -3.22 39.33
C SER A 113 -27.38 -3.85 39.41
N THR A 114 -27.29 -5.17 39.21
CA THR A 114 -26.03 -5.91 39.40
C THR A 114 -24.87 -5.35 38.56
N TRP A 115 -25.15 -4.83 37.37
CA TRP A 115 -24.15 -4.18 36.51
C TRP A 115 -23.54 -2.89 37.10
N LEU A 116 -24.27 -2.19 37.98
CA LEU A 116 -23.79 -0.98 38.65
C LEU A 116 -23.16 -1.25 40.03
N LYS A 117 -23.17 -2.50 40.51
CA LYS A 117 -22.50 -2.87 41.77
C LYS A 117 -20.99 -2.76 41.59
N THR A 118 -20.30 -2.35 42.65
CA THR A 118 -18.82 -2.27 42.69
C THR A 118 -18.15 -3.59 42.29
N GLN A 119 -18.77 -4.73 42.62
CA GLN A 119 -18.35 -6.08 42.25
C GLN A 119 -18.32 -6.34 40.74
N THR A 120 -19.00 -5.55 39.92
CA THR A 120 -19.03 -5.67 38.44
C THR A 120 -18.25 -4.53 37.78
N LEU A 121 -18.39 -3.30 38.30
CA LEU A 121 -17.66 -2.13 37.79
C LEU A 121 -16.13 -2.28 37.98
N LEU A 122 -15.67 -2.83 39.11
CA LEU A 122 -14.23 -3.01 39.37
C LEU A 122 -13.58 -4.03 38.42
N PRO A 123 -14.10 -5.27 38.23
CA PRO A 123 -13.58 -6.18 37.21
C PRO A 123 -13.64 -5.63 35.78
N LEU A 124 -14.67 -4.86 35.41
CA LEU A 124 -14.75 -4.25 34.07
C LEU A 124 -13.69 -3.16 33.86
N GLY A 125 -13.42 -2.34 34.89
CA GLY A 125 -12.32 -1.37 34.88
C GLY A 125 -10.95 -2.04 34.79
N LEU A 126 -10.74 -3.13 35.53
CA LEU A 126 -9.52 -3.95 35.47
C LEU A 126 -9.36 -4.63 34.10
N LEU A 127 -10.44 -5.12 33.49
CA LEU A 127 -10.42 -5.65 32.12
C LEU A 127 -10.05 -4.57 31.10
N THR A 128 -10.58 -3.35 31.25
CA THR A 128 -10.22 -2.20 30.40
C THR A 128 -8.73 -1.88 30.49
N LEU A 129 -8.18 -1.85 31.71
CA LEU A 129 -6.74 -1.66 31.96
C LEU A 129 -5.90 -2.81 31.38
N ALA A 130 -6.34 -4.06 31.49
CA ALA A 130 -5.65 -5.21 30.94
C ALA A 130 -5.60 -5.17 29.40
N ILE A 131 -6.68 -4.74 28.74
CA ILE A 131 -6.71 -4.57 27.28
C ILE A 131 -5.76 -3.43 26.86
N ILE A 132 -5.75 -2.28 27.56
CA ILE A 132 -4.80 -1.19 27.30
C ILE A 132 -3.35 -1.68 27.44
N ALA A 133 -3.03 -2.38 28.53
CA ALA A 133 -1.70 -2.93 28.78
C ALA A 133 -1.28 -3.95 27.71
N ALA A 134 -2.19 -4.79 27.22
CA ALA A 134 -1.94 -5.73 26.14
C ALA A 134 -1.61 -5.00 24.81
N ILE A 135 -2.36 -3.95 24.45
CA ILE A 135 -2.09 -3.18 23.23
C ILE A 135 -0.75 -2.45 23.32
N VAL A 136 -0.43 -1.84 24.46
CA VAL A 136 0.89 -1.22 24.70
C VAL A 136 2.01 -2.26 24.60
N GLY A 137 1.82 -3.46 25.17
CA GLY A 137 2.74 -4.59 25.02
C GLY A 137 2.94 -5.03 23.56
N LEU A 138 1.87 -5.02 22.75
CA LEU A 138 1.93 -5.32 21.31
C LEU A 138 2.67 -4.23 20.52
N ILE A 139 2.51 -2.95 20.85
CA ILE A 139 3.27 -1.85 20.22
C ILE A 139 4.77 -2.01 20.53
N VAL A 140 5.14 -2.15 21.80
CA VAL A 140 6.55 -2.30 22.23
C VAL A 140 7.16 -3.60 21.68
N GLY A 141 6.38 -4.68 21.61
CA GLY A 141 6.80 -5.95 21.00
C GLY A 141 7.00 -5.83 19.49
N ASN A 142 6.15 -5.07 18.80
CA ASN A 142 6.24 -4.80 17.36
C ASN A 142 7.49 -3.97 17.03
N GLU A 143 7.77 -2.90 17.77
CA GLU A 143 8.96 -2.06 17.57
C GLU A 143 10.27 -2.81 17.83
N ARG A 144 10.33 -3.64 18.88
CA ARG A 144 11.55 -4.41 19.23
C ARG A 144 11.88 -5.54 18.27
N ASN A 145 10.90 -6.05 17.51
CA ASN A 145 11.04 -7.26 16.69
C ASN A 145 10.67 -7.05 15.21
N ASP A 146 10.53 -5.82 14.73
CA ASP A 146 10.12 -5.50 13.35
C ASP A 146 8.77 -6.18 12.93
N GLY A 147 7.89 -6.41 13.91
CA GLY A 147 6.64 -7.16 13.78
C GLY A 147 6.51 -8.28 14.83
N ILE A 148 5.28 -8.75 15.05
CA ILE A 148 4.94 -9.69 16.14
C ILE A 148 5.16 -11.15 15.73
N ALA A 149 4.74 -11.51 14.52
CA ALA A 149 4.72 -12.90 14.06
C ALA A 149 5.07 -13.00 12.57
N PHE A 150 5.77 -14.08 12.20
CA PHE A 150 5.96 -14.46 10.81
C PHE A 150 4.69 -15.11 10.26
N VAL A 151 4.21 -14.63 9.11
CA VAL A 151 3.21 -15.37 8.34
C VAL A 151 3.96 -16.29 7.39
N ASN A 152 4.05 -17.57 7.75
CA ASN A 152 4.59 -18.61 6.87
C ASN A 152 3.58 -18.91 5.75
N LEU A 153 3.39 -17.95 4.85
CA LEU A 153 2.82 -18.17 3.52
C LEU A 153 3.85 -18.96 2.70
N GLU A 154 4.01 -20.25 3.02
CA GLU A 154 4.73 -21.18 2.17
C GLU A 154 3.98 -21.26 0.84
N GLN A 155 4.47 -20.49 -0.13
CA GLN A 155 4.03 -20.43 -1.50
C GLN A 155 4.46 -21.70 -2.22
N ARG A 156 3.79 -22.81 -1.88
CA ARG A 156 4.04 -24.15 -2.39
C ARG A 156 3.99 -24.10 -3.93
N LYS A 157 5.16 -24.14 -4.59
CA LYS A 157 5.31 -24.12 -6.06
C LYS A 157 4.75 -25.42 -6.68
N GLY A 158 3.42 -25.56 -6.68
CA GLY A 158 2.74 -26.76 -7.18
C GLY A 158 1.32 -26.43 -7.65
N PRO A 159 0.91 -26.86 -8.87
CA PRO A 159 -0.41 -26.60 -9.41
C PRO A 159 -1.45 -27.53 -8.77
N GLN A 160 -1.91 -27.19 -7.57
CA GLN A 160 -3.03 -27.91 -6.92
C GLN A 160 -4.33 -27.12 -7.11
N LEU A 161 -5.25 -27.68 -7.89
CA LEU A 161 -6.42 -27.03 -8.48
C LEU A 161 -7.59 -26.76 -7.51
N VAL A 162 -7.33 -26.65 -6.20
CA VAL A 162 -8.35 -26.46 -5.17
C VAL A 162 -8.02 -25.21 -4.34
N PRO A 163 -8.90 -24.20 -4.25
CA PRO A 163 -8.69 -22.99 -3.44
C PRO A 163 -8.94 -23.27 -1.94
N ASP A 164 -8.22 -24.23 -1.38
CA ASP A 164 -8.58 -24.88 -0.12
C ASP A 164 -8.19 -24.06 1.13
N LEU A 165 -9.07 -23.13 1.48
CA LEU A 165 -9.35 -22.56 2.81
C LEU A 165 -8.20 -22.05 3.72
N ARG A 166 -6.96 -21.89 3.22
CA ARG A 166 -5.85 -21.21 3.95
C ARG A 166 -6.16 -19.76 4.40
N ILE A 167 -7.31 -19.22 3.99
CA ILE A 167 -7.98 -18.02 4.49
C ILE A 167 -7.96 -17.94 6.04
N GLY A 168 -8.06 -19.09 6.74
CA GLY A 168 -8.16 -19.15 8.20
C GLY A 168 -7.05 -18.43 8.99
N ILE A 169 -5.79 -18.48 8.55
CA ILE A 169 -4.69 -17.80 9.26
C ILE A 169 -4.80 -16.27 9.06
N GLY A 170 -5.12 -15.82 7.84
CA GLY A 170 -5.28 -14.40 7.51
C GLY A 170 -6.49 -13.75 8.17
N LEU A 171 -7.56 -14.53 8.41
CA LEU A 171 -8.70 -14.08 9.21
C LEU A 171 -8.39 -14.06 10.70
N LEU A 172 -7.55 -14.95 11.23
CA LEU A 172 -7.36 -15.07 12.68
C LEU A 172 -6.87 -13.76 13.31
N TRP A 173 -5.89 -13.08 12.70
CA TRP A 173 -5.37 -11.83 13.26
C TRP A 173 -6.31 -10.62 13.09
N THR A 174 -7.19 -10.60 12.07
CA THR A 174 -8.17 -9.51 11.89
C THR A 174 -9.46 -9.74 12.69
N PHE A 175 -9.89 -11.00 12.83
CA PHE A 175 -11.13 -11.38 13.49
C PHE A 175 -11.03 -11.41 15.02
N VAL A 176 -9.92 -11.90 15.58
CA VAL A 176 -9.78 -12.03 17.05
C VAL A 176 -9.90 -10.67 17.78
N PRO A 177 -9.27 -9.56 17.33
CA PRO A 177 -9.49 -8.25 17.93
C PRO A 177 -10.96 -7.82 17.86
N VAL A 178 -11.59 -7.95 16.69
CA VAL A 178 -13.00 -7.59 16.46
C VAL A 178 -13.93 -8.32 17.43
N LEU A 179 -13.75 -9.64 17.57
CA LEU A 179 -14.53 -10.46 18.51
C LEU A 179 -14.33 -10.01 19.96
N ILE A 180 -13.08 -9.76 20.39
CA ILE A 180 -12.77 -9.28 21.74
C ILE A 180 -13.44 -7.94 22.03
N PHE A 181 -13.37 -6.98 21.09
CA PHE A 181 -13.99 -5.66 21.28
C PHE A 181 -15.52 -5.69 21.21
N GLN A 182 -16.12 -6.58 20.43
CA GLN A 182 -17.57 -6.79 20.43
C GLN A 182 -18.05 -7.38 21.77
N LEU A 183 -17.38 -8.41 22.29
CA LEU A 183 -17.70 -8.99 23.61
C LEU A 183 -17.52 -7.97 24.75
N TYR A 184 -16.42 -7.21 24.73
CA TYR A 184 -16.19 -6.09 25.66
C TYR A 184 -17.28 -5.01 25.54
N GLY A 185 -17.71 -4.70 24.31
CA GLY A 185 -18.76 -3.71 24.06
C GLY A 185 -20.10 -4.10 24.69
N LEU A 186 -20.50 -5.38 24.61
CA LEU A 186 -21.71 -5.89 25.26
C LEU A 186 -21.67 -5.75 26.80
N LEU A 187 -20.49 -5.88 27.43
CA LEU A 187 -20.32 -5.66 28.87
C LEU A 187 -20.47 -4.17 29.23
N VAL A 188 -19.82 -3.28 28.47
CA VAL A 188 -19.92 -1.82 28.65
C VAL A 188 -21.36 -1.33 28.42
N ASP A 189 -22.03 -1.85 27.39
CA ASP A 189 -23.45 -1.59 27.13
C ASP A 189 -24.36 -2.05 28.26
N SER A 190 -24.08 -3.19 28.90
CA SER A 190 -24.88 -3.69 30.01
C SER A 190 -24.80 -2.77 31.23
N VAL A 191 -23.63 -2.17 31.49
CA VAL A 191 -23.44 -1.13 32.51
C VAL A 191 -24.15 0.17 32.13
N ILE A 192 -24.04 0.61 30.86
CA ILE A 192 -24.69 1.83 30.37
C ILE A 192 -26.21 1.71 30.47
N ASN A 193 -26.79 0.61 29.99
CA ASN A 193 -28.24 0.38 30.06
C ASN A 193 -28.74 0.38 31.51
N ALA A 194 -28.03 -0.27 32.43
CA ALA A 194 -28.39 -0.23 33.86
C ALA A 194 -28.31 1.20 34.46
N ALA A 195 -27.41 2.06 33.98
CA ALA A 195 -27.37 3.47 34.35
C ALA A 195 -28.54 4.28 33.77
N LEU A 196 -28.96 3.98 32.53
CA LEU A 196 -30.17 4.56 31.92
C LEU A 196 -31.41 4.22 32.75
N ASP A 197 -31.54 2.96 33.16
CA ASP A 197 -32.68 2.45 33.93
C ASP A 197 -32.77 3.05 35.34
N ARG A 198 -31.63 3.35 35.99
CA ARG A 198 -31.60 3.92 37.36
C ARG A 198 -31.90 5.43 37.39
N GLN A 199 -31.61 6.17 36.31
CA GLN A 199 -31.69 7.65 36.34
C GLN A 199 -33.08 8.24 36.67
N PRO A 200 -34.21 7.75 36.12
CA PRO A 200 -35.55 8.23 36.48
C PRO A 200 -35.76 8.31 38.01
N TYR A 201 -35.27 7.30 38.72
CA TYR A 201 -35.43 7.14 40.16
C TYR A 201 -34.41 7.95 40.99
N VAL A 202 -33.30 8.37 40.39
CA VAL A 202 -32.35 9.32 40.99
C VAL A 202 -32.90 10.75 40.94
N GLU A 203 -33.52 11.14 39.84
CA GLU A 203 -34.13 12.49 39.72
C GLU A 203 -35.41 12.64 40.55
N LEU A 204 -36.16 11.55 40.77
CA LEU A 204 -37.23 11.53 41.80
C LEU A 204 -36.69 11.82 43.21
N ASN A 205 -35.53 11.25 43.56
CA ASN A 205 -34.95 11.33 44.91
C ASN A 205 -34.12 12.62 45.15
N ARG A 206 -34.27 13.64 44.29
CA ARG A 206 -33.43 14.82 44.27
C ARG A 206 -33.86 15.85 45.33
N GLU A 207 -33.43 15.63 46.58
CA GLU A 207 -33.73 16.38 47.81
C GLU A 207 -33.83 17.92 47.71
N LYS A 208 -33.17 18.55 46.73
CA LYS A 208 -33.09 20.02 46.59
C LYS A 208 -34.39 20.70 46.14
N SER A 209 -35.46 19.95 45.89
CA SER A 209 -36.81 20.51 45.80
C SER A 209 -37.77 19.68 46.67
N SER A 210 -38.57 20.36 47.49
CA SER A 210 -39.64 19.76 48.31
C SER A 210 -40.81 19.18 47.51
N ILE A 211 -40.66 19.17 46.18
CA ILE A 211 -41.50 18.56 45.16
C ILE A 211 -40.50 17.84 44.25
N GLY A 212 -40.59 16.51 44.15
CA GLY A 212 -39.67 15.70 43.32
C GLY A 212 -39.79 16.04 41.82
N ALA A 213 -38.80 15.61 41.02
CA ALA A 213 -38.81 15.90 39.58
C ALA A 213 -40.12 15.39 38.92
N PRO A 214 -40.84 16.24 38.16
CA PRO A 214 -42.18 15.91 37.65
C PRO A 214 -42.14 14.68 36.76
N ALA A 215 -43.20 13.85 36.80
CA ALA A 215 -43.22 12.50 36.22
C ALA A 215 -42.78 12.43 34.74
N GLU A 216 -43.13 13.44 33.94
CA GLU A 216 -42.70 13.62 32.54
C GLU A 216 -41.16 13.59 32.37
N LYS A 217 -40.43 14.15 33.34
CA LYS A 217 -38.96 14.26 33.37
C LYS A 217 -38.29 13.16 34.20
N SER A 218 -39.08 12.26 34.79
CA SER A 218 -38.62 11.15 35.64
C SER A 218 -39.26 9.83 35.21
N VAL A 219 -40.35 9.38 35.84
CA VAL A 219 -40.93 8.03 35.65
C VAL A 219 -41.37 7.76 34.20
N CYS A 220 -41.88 8.75 33.48
CA CYS A 220 -42.33 8.60 32.09
C CYS A 220 -41.17 8.64 31.07
N LEU A 221 -39.93 8.78 31.52
CA LEU A 221 -38.75 9.00 30.68
C LEU A 221 -38.06 7.68 30.31
N GLU A 222 -38.73 6.86 29.51
CA GLU A 222 -38.11 5.65 28.97
C GLU A 222 -37.06 6.00 27.90
N TYR A 223 -35.79 5.92 28.27
CA TYR A 223 -34.68 6.15 27.33
C TYR A 223 -34.50 5.04 26.29
N ARG A 224 -34.90 3.80 26.62
CA ARG A 224 -34.69 2.61 25.78
C ARG A 224 -35.57 2.58 24.52
N SER A 225 -36.79 3.13 24.57
CA SER A 225 -37.72 3.16 23.43
C SER A 225 -37.38 4.22 22.39
N HIS A 226 -36.39 5.08 22.65
CA HIS A 226 -35.90 6.08 21.71
C HIS A 226 -34.63 5.55 21.03
N TRP A 227 -34.54 5.69 19.70
CA TRP A 227 -33.26 5.45 18.99
C TRP A 227 -32.14 6.32 19.59
N VAL A 228 -30.93 5.76 19.71
CA VAL A 228 -29.87 6.30 20.59
C VAL A 228 -29.61 7.80 20.43
N PRO A 229 -29.52 8.38 19.21
CA PRO A 229 -29.37 9.84 19.03
C PRO A 229 -30.54 10.70 19.57
N ALA A 230 -31.79 10.22 19.52
CA ALA A 230 -32.90 10.91 20.18
C ALA A 230 -32.87 10.72 21.70
N GLY A 231 -32.45 9.56 22.20
CA GLY A 231 -32.15 9.36 23.62
C GLY A 231 -31.11 10.37 24.12
N MET A 232 -30.03 10.56 23.35
CA MET A 232 -28.96 11.53 23.63
C MET A 232 -29.50 12.96 23.64
N TYR A 233 -30.23 13.37 22.60
CA TYR A 233 -30.81 14.70 22.51
C TYR A 233 -31.78 14.98 23.67
N LYS A 234 -32.64 14.03 24.03
CA LYS A 234 -33.57 14.12 25.16
C LYS A 234 -32.84 14.16 26.51
N ALA A 235 -31.75 13.40 26.67
CA ALA A 235 -30.89 13.48 27.85
C ALA A 235 -30.22 14.85 27.98
N LEU A 236 -29.77 15.45 26.86
CA LEU A 236 -29.19 16.78 26.84
C LEU A 236 -30.22 17.87 27.17
N GLN A 237 -31.42 17.83 26.58
CA GLN A 237 -32.52 18.76 26.89
C GLN A 237 -32.94 18.74 28.38
N LEU A 238 -32.82 17.58 29.03
CA LEU A 238 -33.13 17.40 30.45
C LEU A 238 -31.92 17.63 31.38
N ASN A 239 -30.75 18.01 30.82
CA ASN A 239 -29.49 18.22 31.53
C ASN A 239 -28.93 16.97 32.24
N HIS A 240 -29.33 15.78 31.78
CA HIS A 240 -28.83 14.49 32.27
C HIS A 240 -27.49 14.15 31.62
N TYR A 241 -26.48 15.01 31.81
CA TYR A 241 -25.19 14.95 31.08
C TYR A 241 -24.44 13.62 31.25
N THR A 242 -24.53 12.96 32.42
CA THR A 242 -23.97 11.62 32.63
C THR A 242 -24.54 10.61 31.62
N LEU A 243 -25.85 10.65 31.36
CA LEU A 243 -26.52 9.73 30.44
C LEU A 243 -26.21 10.06 28.99
N PHE A 244 -26.17 11.35 28.63
CA PHE A 244 -25.69 11.79 27.33
C PHE A 244 -24.28 11.24 27.05
N GLY A 245 -23.35 11.38 28.01
CA GLY A 245 -22.01 10.82 27.93
C GLY A 245 -22.00 9.29 27.78
N CYS A 246 -22.80 8.57 28.57
CA CYS A 246 -22.92 7.12 28.48
C CYS A 246 -23.48 6.65 27.12
N MET A 247 -24.48 7.34 26.56
CA MET A 247 -25.02 7.02 25.25
C MET A 247 -24.04 7.32 24.11
N CYS A 248 -23.32 8.45 24.18
CA CYS A 248 -22.19 8.74 23.28
C CYS A 248 -21.15 7.61 23.32
N LEU A 249 -20.83 7.13 24.53
CA LEU A 249 -19.85 6.06 24.73
C LEU A 249 -20.32 4.73 24.11
N SER A 250 -21.58 4.36 24.31
CA SER A 250 -22.20 3.17 23.67
C SER A 250 -22.12 3.26 22.13
N LEU A 251 -22.39 4.45 21.57
CA LEU A 251 -22.31 4.67 20.12
C LEU A 251 -20.87 4.53 19.61
N VAL A 252 -19.88 5.11 20.29
CA VAL A 252 -18.45 4.98 19.95
C VAL A 252 -17.98 3.52 20.05
N VAL A 253 -18.36 2.82 21.12
CA VAL A 253 -18.01 1.40 21.32
C VAL A 253 -18.60 0.51 20.22
N LYS A 254 -19.87 0.70 19.85
CA LYS A 254 -20.51 -0.10 18.78
C LYS A 254 -19.97 0.24 17.39
N VAL A 255 -19.93 1.53 17.04
CA VAL A 255 -19.75 2.00 15.64
C VAL A 255 -18.28 2.22 15.30
N VAL A 256 -17.44 2.65 16.25
CA VAL A 256 -16.06 3.08 15.98
C VAL A 256 -15.05 2.03 16.41
N LEU A 257 -15.21 1.43 17.59
CA LEU A 257 -14.22 0.49 18.14
C LEU A 257 -14.12 -0.81 17.32
N SER A 258 -15.25 -1.38 16.89
CA SER A 258 -15.25 -2.65 16.13
C SER A 258 -14.65 -2.55 14.73
N PRO A 259 -14.88 -1.49 13.91
CA PRO A 259 -14.19 -1.33 12.63
C PRO A 259 -12.72 -0.94 12.77
N ILE A 260 -12.35 -0.11 13.76
CA ILE A 260 -10.95 0.26 13.98
C ILE A 260 -10.12 -0.97 14.43
N ALA A 261 -10.73 -1.91 15.17
CA ALA A 261 -10.09 -3.14 15.61
C ALA A 261 -9.64 -4.09 14.49
N SER A 262 -10.36 -4.19 13.37
CA SER A 262 -9.94 -5.08 12.25
C SER A 262 -8.66 -4.60 11.58
N HIS A 263 -8.36 -3.30 11.68
CA HIS A 263 -7.16 -2.65 11.15
C HIS A 263 -6.03 -2.51 12.19
N LEU A 264 -6.16 -3.09 13.39
CA LEU A 264 -5.11 -3.08 14.42
C LEU A 264 -3.81 -3.73 13.92
N PHE A 265 -3.92 -4.74 13.05
CA PHE A 265 -2.81 -5.47 12.47
C PHE A 265 -2.80 -5.39 10.95
N PHE A 266 -1.61 -5.26 10.36
CA PHE A 266 -1.39 -5.34 8.92
C PHE A 266 -0.22 -6.27 8.59
N THR A 267 -0.18 -6.77 7.36
CA THR A 267 0.94 -7.56 6.84
C THR A 267 1.93 -6.68 6.10
N SER A 268 3.22 -6.92 6.32
CA SER A 268 4.31 -6.19 5.67
C SER A 268 5.46 -7.15 5.34
N SER A 269 6.03 -7.05 4.14
CA SER A 269 7.24 -7.77 3.77
C SER A 269 8.45 -7.11 4.43
N THR A 270 9.21 -7.89 5.19
CA THR A 270 10.51 -7.49 5.74
C THR A 270 11.57 -8.47 5.26
N THR A 271 12.70 -7.93 4.83
CA THR A 271 13.83 -8.73 4.34
C THR A 271 14.53 -9.39 5.52
N VAL A 272 14.61 -10.73 5.53
CA VAL A 272 15.31 -11.49 6.56
C VAL A 272 16.63 -12.00 6.00
N SER A 273 17.73 -11.50 6.55
CA SER A 273 19.08 -11.99 6.29
C SER A 273 19.32 -13.33 6.98
N LYS A 274 19.70 -14.36 6.22
CA LYS A 274 20.22 -15.63 6.75
C LYS A 274 21.61 -15.89 6.18
N GLY A 275 22.60 -15.98 7.06
CA GLY A 275 23.94 -16.44 6.71
C GLY A 275 23.94 -17.91 6.27
N THR A 276 24.76 -18.22 5.27
CA THR A 276 25.15 -19.55 4.83
C THR A 276 26.62 -19.53 4.43
N ASP A 277 27.24 -20.69 4.36
CA ASP A 277 28.47 -20.87 3.59
C ASP A 277 28.10 -21.50 2.24
N LEU A 278 28.84 -21.13 1.19
CA LEU A 278 28.73 -21.66 -0.18
C LEU A 278 30.08 -22.23 -0.61
N ARG A 279 30.06 -23.27 -1.45
CA ARG A 279 31.27 -23.90 -2.01
C ARG A 279 31.52 -23.35 -3.40
N GLN A 280 32.55 -22.50 -3.52
CA GLN A 280 33.05 -21.97 -4.77
C GLN A 280 33.99 -22.99 -5.42
N THR A 281 33.65 -23.50 -6.60
CA THR A 281 34.49 -24.45 -7.36
C THR A 281 35.23 -23.79 -8.52
N SER A 282 35.04 -22.49 -8.74
CA SER A 282 35.59 -21.73 -9.85
C SER A 282 36.83 -20.92 -9.45
N ILE A 283 37.82 -20.88 -10.34
CA ILE A 283 39.05 -20.08 -10.20
C ILE A 283 39.33 -19.31 -11.50
N PHE A 284 40.18 -18.26 -11.39
CA PHE A 284 40.73 -17.58 -12.55
C PHE A 284 42.03 -18.30 -12.99
N ASP A 285 41.96 -19.04 -14.09
CA ASP A 285 43.11 -19.64 -14.77
C ASP A 285 43.59 -18.74 -15.91
N TYR A 286 44.80 -18.19 -15.71
CA TYR A 286 45.49 -17.33 -16.66
C TYR A 286 45.95 -18.04 -17.95
N SER A 287 45.86 -19.36 -18.03
CA SER A 287 46.22 -20.16 -19.21
C SER A 287 45.06 -20.44 -20.18
N GLY A 288 43.80 -20.27 -19.74
CA GLY A 288 42.61 -20.49 -20.57
C GLY A 288 42.43 -19.50 -21.73
N TYR A 289 43.05 -18.32 -21.66
CA TYR A 289 43.13 -17.36 -22.76
C TYR A 289 44.49 -17.43 -23.49
N GLY A 290 44.47 -17.94 -24.73
CA GLY A 290 45.67 -18.18 -25.54
C GLY A 290 45.59 -17.57 -26.95
N SER A 291 46.61 -17.80 -27.77
CA SER A 291 46.68 -17.27 -29.14
C SER A 291 45.66 -17.87 -30.13
N GLY A 292 44.91 -18.89 -29.71
CA GLY A 292 43.76 -19.45 -30.47
C GLY A 292 42.40 -18.90 -30.03
N SER A 293 42.33 -18.11 -28.95
CA SER A 293 41.07 -17.63 -28.37
C SER A 293 40.51 -16.44 -29.16
N SER A 294 39.46 -16.68 -29.94
CA SER A 294 38.82 -15.66 -30.78
C SER A 294 38.15 -14.55 -29.95
N MET A 295 38.43 -13.30 -30.33
CA MET A 295 37.88 -12.11 -29.65
C MET A 295 36.54 -11.65 -30.23
N THR A 296 36.12 -12.15 -31.39
CA THR A 296 34.84 -11.81 -32.03
C THR A 296 33.63 -12.03 -31.11
N PRO A 297 33.38 -13.22 -30.51
CA PRO A 297 32.21 -13.43 -29.66
C PRO A 297 32.21 -12.54 -28.40
N VAL A 298 33.39 -12.19 -27.87
CA VAL A 298 33.49 -11.21 -26.77
C VAL A 298 33.01 -9.84 -27.24
N LEU A 299 33.51 -9.36 -28.38
CA LEU A 299 33.12 -8.06 -28.94
C LEU A 299 31.65 -8.01 -29.36
N ASP A 300 31.07 -9.11 -29.82
CA ASP A 300 29.63 -9.22 -30.12
C ASP A 300 28.78 -9.06 -28.83
N ILE A 301 29.19 -9.66 -27.72
CA ILE A 301 28.53 -9.48 -26.40
C ILE A 301 28.75 -8.06 -25.86
N VAL A 302 29.93 -7.46 -26.05
CA VAL A 302 30.19 -6.05 -25.70
C VAL A 302 29.27 -5.12 -26.51
N ALA A 303 29.08 -5.37 -27.80
CA ALA A 303 28.13 -4.62 -28.62
C ALA A 303 26.69 -4.82 -28.13
N ALA A 304 26.26 -6.07 -27.92
CA ALA A 304 24.93 -6.39 -27.38
C ALA A 304 24.64 -5.65 -26.07
N THR A 305 25.61 -5.57 -25.16
CA THR A 305 25.46 -4.91 -23.86
C THR A 305 25.57 -3.38 -23.93
N ARG A 306 26.70 -2.84 -24.39
CA ARG A 306 26.98 -1.39 -24.35
C ARG A 306 26.33 -0.59 -25.48
N VAL A 307 26.19 -1.15 -26.68
CA VAL A 307 25.58 -0.45 -27.83
C VAL A 307 24.07 -0.64 -27.87
N TYR A 308 23.58 -1.86 -27.64
CA TYR A 308 22.16 -2.20 -27.77
C TYR A 308 21.39 -2.28 -26.43
N GLY A 309 22.03 -2.00 -25.30
CA GLY A 309 21.38 -1.97 -23.98
C GLY A 309 20.99 -3.35 -23.44
N GLY A 310 21.57 -4.43 -23.98
CA GLY A 310 21.38 -5.79 -23.50
C GLY A 310 21.96 -6.00 -22.10
N ARG A 311 21.43 -6.99 -21.38
CA ARG A 311 21.94 -7.36 -20.05
C ARG A 311 23.32 -8.02 -20.16
N PRO A 312 24.24 -7.76 -19.22
CA PRO A 312 25.47 -8.55 -19.08
C PRO A 312 25.18 -10.05 -18.96
N ILE A 313 26.14 -10.87 -19.38
CA ILE A 313 26.11 -12.32 -19.12
C ILE A 313 26.20 -12.60 -17.60
N PRO A 314 25.68 -13.73 -17.10
CA PRO A 314 25.74 -14.06 -15.68
C PRO A 314 27.15 -13.96 -15.11
N TRP A 315 27.26 -13.55 -13.84
CA TRP A 315 28.55 -13.35 -13.15
C TRP A 315 29.48 -12.31 -13.80
N THR A 316 28.94 -11.39 -14.58
CA THR A 316 29.68 -10.27 -15.20
C THR A 316 28.93 -8.96 -14.97
N THR A 317 29.65 -7.88 -14.67
CA THR A 317 29.14 -6.50 -14.72
C THR A 317 29.71 -5.78 -15.95
N LEU A 318 29.35 -4.51 -16.16
CA LEU A 318 29.97 -3.70 -17.22
C LEU A 318 31.48 -3.47 -17.03
N ASN A 319 32.04 -3.71 -15.84
CA ASN A 319 33.44 -3.38 -15.51
C ASN A 319 34.26 -4.55 -14.92
N GLU A 320 33.61 -5.60 -14.38
CA GLU A 320 34.30 -6.71 -13.71
C GLU A 320 33.64 -8.08 -13.96
N SER A 321 34.49 -9.11 -14.03
CA SER A 321 34.11 -10.52 -14.05
C SER A 321 34.18 -11.09 -12.64
N LEU A 322 33.22 -11.93 -12.25
CA LEU A 322 33.11 -12.54 -10.93
C LEU A 322 33.17 -14.07 -11.03
N LEU A 323 33.76 -14.72 -10.03
CA LEU A 323 33.81 -16.18 -9.98
C LEU A 323 32.43 -16.77 -9.62
N PRO A 324 31.88 -17.69 -10.44
CA PRO A 324 30.54 -18.24 -10.28
C PRO A 324 30.43 -19.31 -9.21
N PHE A 325 29.24 -19.42 -8.64
CA PHE A 325 28.86 -20.50 -7.73
C PHE A 325 27.96 -21.52 -8.45
N PRO A 326 28.05 -22.83 -8.14
CA PRO A 326 27.18 -23.84 -8.70
C PRO A 326 25.70 -23.55 -8.43
N SER A 327 24.88 -23.64 -9.48
CA SER A 327 23.44 -23.35 -9.47
C SER A 327 22.65 -24.16 -8.42
N GLU A 328 23.06 -25.41 -8.18
CA GLU A 328 22.49 -26.30 -7.15
C GLU A 328 22.52 -25.71 -5.73
N GLN A 329 23.39 -24.75 -5.47
CA GLN A 329 23.53 -24.09 -4.18
C GLN A 329 22.75 -22.78 -4.08
N LEU A 330 22.10 -22.31 -5.16
CA LEU A 330 21.38 -21.04 -5.20
C LEU A 330 19.87 -21.24 -4.96
N VAL A 331 19.27 -20.35 -4.17
CA VAL A 331 17.86 -20.45 -3.76
C VAL A 331 17.01 -19.46 -4.56
N GLU A 332 16.03 -19.99 -5.32
CA GLU A 332 15.17 -19.30 -6.31
C GLU A 332 14.22 -18.19 -5.77
N THR A 333 14.48 -17.59 -4.60
CA THR A 333 13.53 -16.65 -3.93
C THR A 333 14.21 -15.51 -3.14
N ALA A 334 15.50 -15.25 -3.37
CA ALA A 334 16.27 -14.30 -2.57
C ALA A 334 17.06 -13.30 -3.45
N SER A 335 17.48 -12.21 -2.81
CA SER A 335 18.76 -11.58 -3.20
C SER A 335 19.88 -12.21 -2.35
N LEU A 336 21.09 -12.31 -2.90
CA LEU A 336 22.19 -13.03 -2.29
C LEU A 336 23.45 -12.16 -2.31
N THR A 337 23.91 -11.70 -1.15
CA THR A 337 25.26 -11.11 -1.05
C THR A 337 26.25 -12.20 -0.72
N VAL A 338 27.23 -12.43 -1.59
CA VAL A 338 28.28 -13.45 -1.45
C VAL A 338 29.66 -12.82 -1.55
N GLU A 339 30.58 -13.26 -0.68
CA GLU A 339 32.00 -12.96 -0.76
C GLU A 339 32.61 -13.76 -1.93
N THR A 340 33.19 -13.09 -2.92
CA THR A 340 33.80 -13.74 -4.10
C THR A 340 35.03 -12.95 -4.57
N ARG A 341 35.74 -13.46 -5.56
CA ARG A 341 36.83 -12.74 -6.22
C ARG A 341 36.38 -12.20 -7.57
N ALA A 342 36.81 -10.99 -7.87
CA ALA A 342 36.61 -10.35 -9.16
C ALA A 342 37.94 -10.16 -9.90
N MET A 343 37.86 -10.12 -11.23
CA MET A 343 38.88 -9.56 -12.10
C MET A 343 38.29 -8.40 -12.90
N SER A 344 39.00 -7.28 -12.94
CA SER A 344 38.59 -6.08 -13.66
C SER A 344 39.78 -5.41 -14.33
N ALA A 345 39.49 -4.44 -15.20
CA ALA A 345 40.50 -3.61 -15.82
C ALA A 345 40.07 -2.14 -15.80
N ALA A 346 41.00 -1.25 -16.14
CA ALA A 346 40.74 0.14 -16.48
C ALA A 346 41.67 0.56 -17.63
N ALA A 347 41.31 1.65 -18.31
CA ALA A 347 42.12 2.25 -19.36
C ALA A 347 42.41 3.72 -19.01
N ASP A 348 43.66 4.02 -18.69
CA ASP A 348 44.13 5.40 -18.46
C ASP A 348 44.38 6.09 -19.82
N CYS A 349 43.27 6.49 -20.45
CA CYS A 349 43.20 7.10 -21.77
C CYS A 349 43.41 8.62 -21.75
N VAL A 350 44.20 9.10 -22.72
CA VAL A 350 44.50 10.51 -22.95
C VAL A 350 44.33 10.83 -24.44
N LEU A 351 43.62 11.91 -24.77
CA LEU A 351 43.55 12.51 -26.09
C LEU A 351 44.90 13.14 -26.46
N LEU A 352 45.43 12.78 -27.64
CA LEU A 352 46.76 13.20 -28.09
C LEU A 352 46.73 14.59 -28.74
N GLY A 353 47.66 15.45 -28.33
CA GLY A 353 47.84 16.78 -28.91
C GLY A 353 48.43 16.77 -30.34
N PRO A 354 48.30 17.86 -31.12
CA PRO A 354 48.87 17.97 -32.48
C PRO A 354 50.41 17.91 -32.54
N ASP A 355 51.08 18.10 -31.40
CA ASP A 355 52.52 17.90 -31.22
C ASP A 355 52.86 16.43 -30.94
N GLN A 356 52.01 15.74 -30.18
CA GLN A 356 52.11 14.34 -29.77
C GLN A 356 51.64 13.35 -30.84
N PHE A 357 50.80 13.76 -31.79
CA PHE A 357 50.25 12.92 -32.85
C PHE A 357 50.46 13.58 -34.21
N LYS A 358 51.14 12.87 -35.13
CA LYS A 358 51.45 13.34 -36.48
C LYS A 358 51.10 12.27 -37.50
N MET A 359 50.52 12.68 -38.61
CA MET A 359 50.19 11.81 -39.73
C MET A 359 50.82 12.36 -41.02
N VAL A 360 51.46 11.49 -41.79
CA VAL A 360 52.24 11.81 -42.99
C VAL A 360 51.79 10.88 -44.12
N ASN A 361 51.60 11.40 -45.33
CA ASN A 361 51.36 10.54 -46.49
C ASN A 361 52.69 9.91 -46.95
N SER A 362 52.78 8.57 -46.87
CA SER A 362 53.94 7.77 -47.26
C SER A 362 53.83 7.21 -48.69
N GLY A 363 52.84 7.63 -49.48
CA GLY A 363 52.58 7.14 -50.84
C GLY A 363 51.89 5.77 -50.89
N ASN A 364 52.31 4.83 -50.05
CA ASN A 364 51.68 3.50 -49.90
C ASN A 364 50.59 3.46 -48.80
N GLY A 365 50.29 4.60 -48.18
CA GLY A 365 49.50 4.68 -46.95
C GLY A 365 49.71 6.00 -46.23
N LEU A 366 48.91 6.22 -45.19
CA LEU A 366 49.20 7.21 -44.16
C LEU A 366 50.09 6.54 -43.12
N GLU A 367 51.25 7.12 -42.82
CA GLU A 367 52.02 6.73 -41.65
C GLU A 367 51.66 7.68 -40.51
N PHE A 368 51.32 7.14 -39.34
CA PHE A 368 51.19 7.95 -38.13
C PHE A 368 52.36 7.67 -37.19
N SER A 369 52.86 8.72 -36.57
CA SER A 369 53.80 8.66 -35.47
C SER A 369 53.21 9.43 -34.30
N LEU A 370 53.19 8.80 -33.14
CA LEU A 370 52.67 9.37 -31.90
C LEU A 370 53.63 9.15 -30.73
N THR A 371 53.53 9.99 -29.70
CA THR A 371 54.32 9.84 -28.47
C THR A 371 53.46 10.12 -27.25
N ASP A 372 53.15 9.08 -26.48
CA ASP A 372 52.36 9.17 -25.25
C ASP A 372 53.18 8.78 -24.03
N ARG A 373 53.29 9.69 -23.04
CA ARG A 373 53.91 9.45 -21.73
C ARG A 373 55.26 8.71 -21.85
N GLY A 374 56.12 9.17 -22.77
CA GLY A 374 57.46 8.62 -23.03
C GLY A 374 57.52 7.39 -23.96
N CYS A 375 56.39 6.79 -24.36
CA CYS A 375 56.37 5.74 -25.38
C CYS A 375 56.12 6.36 -26.77
N SER A 376 57.15 6.35 -27.63
CA SER A 376 57.00 6.68 -29.04
C SER A 376 56.56 5.45 -29.84
N VAL A 377 55.65 5.66 -30.77
CA VAL A 377 54.93 4.65 -31.55
C VAL A 377 54.83 5.15 -32.99
N THR A 378 55.15 4.31 -33.96
CA THR A 378 54.97 4.62 -35.38
C THR A 378 54.37 3.40 -36.07
N SER A 379 53.38 3.61 -36.94
CA SER A 379 52.73 2.54 -37.69
C SER A 379 52.07 3.07 -38.95
N GLN A 380 51.91 2.18 -39.93
CA GLN A 380 51.20 2.44 -41.16
C GLN A 380 49.69 2.22 -40.99
N PHE A 381 48.94 3.02 -41.73
CA PHE A 381 47.50 3.04 -41.86
C PHE A 381 47.20 3.01 -43.36
N PHE A 382 46.68 1.89 -43.85
CA PHE A 382 46.40 1.69 -45.28
C PHE A 382 45.31 2.66 -45.77
N THR A 383 45.53 3.25 -46.94
CA THR A 383 44.78 4.43 -47.45
C THR A 383 43.49 4.09 -48.21
N PRO A 384 42.60 5.09 -48.43
CA PRO A 384 41.27 4.88 -49.03
C PRO A 384 41.20 4.40 -50.49
N GLU A 385 42.30 4.28 -51.22
CA GLU A 385 42.28 3.99 -52.67
C GLU A 385 41.56 2.67 -53.03
N VAL A 386 41.47 1.73 -52.08
CA VAL A 386 40.77 0.45 -52.24
C VAL A 386 39.25 0.57 -51.98
N TYR A 387 38.80 1.59 -51.24
CA TYR A 387 37.42 1.68 -50.72
C TYR A 387 36.83 3.11 -50.79
N PRO A 388 36.48 3.62 -52.00
CA PRO A 388 36.01 5.01 -52.19
C PRO A 388 34.67 5.36 -51.52
N ARG A 389 33.96 4.39 -50.92
CA ARG A 389 32.70 4.60 -50.18
C ARG A 389 32.89 4.83 -48.69
N VAL A 390 34.11 4.69 -48.16
CA VAL A 390 34.37 4.87 -46.73
C VAL A 390 34.51 6.34 -46.39
N ARG A 391 33.62 6.80 -45.51
CA ARG A 391 33.59 8.17 -44.97
C ARG A 391 34.22 8.22 -43.58
N ASP A 392 33.92 7.23 -42.74
CA ASP A 392 34.39 7.18 -41.35
C ASP A 392 35.50 6.12 -41.20
N TYR A 393 36.54 6.44 -40.44
CA TYR A 393 37.63 5.53 -40.14
C TYR A 393 37.78 5.46 -38.62
N ILE A 394 37.73 4.25 -38.03
CA ILE A 394 38.21 4.02 -36.66
C ILE A 394 39.08 2.77 -36.65
N ARG A 395 40.40 2.95 -36.51
CA ARG A 395 41.33 1.82 -36.36
C ARG A 395 41.95 1.81 -34.97
N THR A 396 41.96 0.63 -34.38
CA THR A 396 42.57 0.37 -33.07
C THR A 396 43.88 -0.39 -33.23
N TYR A 397 44.86 -0.08 -32.39
CA TYR A 397 46.20 -0.65 -32.41
C TYR A 397 46.67 -0.99 -30.99
N THR A 398 47.58 -1.96 -30.85
CA THR A 398 48.28 -2.24 -29.59
C THR A 398 49.79 -2.27 -29.79
N TYR A 399 50.50 -1.59 -28.90
CA TYR A 399 51.96 -1.57 -28.82
C TYR A 399 52.36 -2.16 -27.48
N SER A 400 53.09 -3.28 -27.51
CA SER A 400 53.55 -4.02 -26.32
C SER A 400 55.05 -3.88 -26.06
N THR A 401 55.69 -2.94 -26.77
CA THR A 401 57.13 -2.69 -26.81
C THR A 401 57.56 -1.41 -26.07
N CYS A 402 56.65 -0.73 -25.37
CA CYS A 402 56.99 0.45 -24.59
C CYS A 402 58.01 0.10 -23.47
N PRO A 403 58.96 0.99 -23.14
CA PRO A 403 59.87 0.79 -22.01
C PRO A 403 59.13 0.52 -20.69
N SER A 404 59.77 -0.24 -19.80
CA SER A 404 59.21 -0.60 -18.49
C SER A 404 58.89 0.63 -17.61
N ALA A 405 59.69 1.69 -17.72
CA ALA A 405 59.46 2.98 -17.06
C ALA A 405 58.18 3.70 -17.53
N TYR A 406 57.58 3.27 -18.64
CA TYR A 406 56.39 3.86 -19.25
C TYR A 406 55.26 2.81 -19.41
N ASN A 407 55.10 1.93 -18.41
CA ASN A 407 53.98 0.98 -18.27
C ASN A 407 53.84 -0.10 -19.36
N ARG A 408 54.88 -0.41 -20.13
CA ARG A 408 55.00 -1.57 -21.08
C ARG A 408 54.00 -1.66 -22.25
N SER A 409 52.86 -0.98 -22.27
CA SER A 409 52.00 -0.94 -23.45
C SER A 409 51.14 0.31 -23.62
N ARG A 410 50.64 0.49 -24.85
CA ARG A 410 49.56 1.39 -25.22
C ARG A 410 48.55 0.66 -26.08
N ILE A 411 47.27 0.92 -25.82
CA ILE A 411 46.19 0.68 -26.77
C ILE A 411 45.86 2.05 -27.37
N VAL A 412 45.82 2.15 -28.69
CA VAL A 412 45.60 3.41 -29.43
C VAL A 412 44.35 3.27 -30.27
N ALA A 413 43.46 4.26 -30.22
CA ALA A 413 42.38 4.41 -31.18
C ALA A 413 42.63 5.67 -32.01
N ILE A 414 42.48 5.57 -33.33
CA ILE A 414 42.55 6.71 -34.26
C ILE A 414 41.20 6.79 -34.98
N SER A 415 40.50 7.92 -34.80
CA SER A 415 39.35 8.29 -35.64
C SER A 415 39.77 9.28 -36.73
N ALA A 416 39.11 9.23 -37.88
CA ALA A 416 39.24 10.22 -38.93
C ALA A 416 37.99 10.25 -39.83
N HIS A 417 37.72 11.39 -40.48
CA HIS A 417 36.58 11.58 -41.36
C HIS A 417 36.98 12.11 -42.75
N ASN A 418 36.64 11.35 -43.79
CA ASN A 418 36.83 11.74 -45.19
C ASN A 418 35.63 12.58 -45.65
N GLY A 419 35.81 13.91 -45.70
CA GLY A 419 34.70 14.86 -45.86
C GLY A 419 34.12 14.95 -47.29
N ASN A 420 34.95 14.74 -48.32
CA ASN A 420 34.56 14.84 -49.73
C ASN A 420 34.94 13.55 -50.48
N GLU A 421 33.96 12.94 -51.15
CA GLU A 421 34.17 11.71 -51.95
C GLU A 421 35.05 11.91 -53.19
N SER A 422 35.27 13.16 -53.63
CA SER A 422 36.10 13.49 -54.80
C SER A 422 37.59 13.67 -54.49
N ASP A 423 37.91 14.16 -53.30
CA ASP A 423 39.25 14.70 -53.00
C ASP A 423 40.06 13.79 -52.06
N HIS A 424 39.38 12.83 -51.41
CA HIS A 424 39.92 11.94 -50.36
C HIS A 424 40.64 12.66 -49.21
N ILE A 425 40.30 13.94 -48.97
CA ILE A 425 40.90 14.75 -47.92
C ILE A 425 40.35 14.27 -46.57
N ILE A 426 41.22 13.57 -45.83
CA ILE A 426 40.95 13.10 -44.48
C ILE A 426 41.10 14.28 -43.51
N THR A 427 40.04 14.53 -42.76
CA THR A 427 39.85 15.64 -41.81
C THR A 427 39.46 15.09 -40.43
N ASN A 428 39.38 15.97 -39.43
CA ASN A 428 38.89 15.64 -38.08
C ASN A 428 39.57 14.38 -37.51
N ILE A 429 40.90 14.38 -37.54
CA ILE A 429 41.73 13.23 -37.13
C ILE A 429 42.01 13.36 -35.63
N PHE A 430 41.56 12.38 -34.85
CA PHE A 430 41.80 12.32 -33.41
C PHE A 430 42.50 11.02 -33.04
N GLY A 431 43.50 11.11 -32.16
CA GLY A 431 44.20 9.95 -31.61
C GLY A 431 44.03 9.90 -30.10
N VAL A 432 43.58 8.77 -29.56
CA VAL A 432 43.51 8.51 -28.12
C VAL A 432 44.49 7.39 -27.77
N SER A 433 45.29 7.57 -26.73
CA SER A 433 46.22 6.55 -26.23
C SER A 433 45.92 6.18 -24.78
N CYS A 434 45.77 4.88 -24.53
CA CYS A 434 45.37 4.32 -23.24
C CYS A 434 46.44 3.40 -22.67
N ILE A 435 46.73 3.53 -21.38
CA ILE A 435 47.48 2.55 -20.61
C ILE A 435 46.48 1.56 -19.99
N PRO A 436 46.53 0.26 -20.31
CA PRO A 436 45.69 -0.74 -19.67
C PRO A 436 46.22 -1.08 -18.27
N ILE A 437 45.31 -1.15 -17.29
CA ILE A 437 45.58 -1.53 -15.91
C ILE A 437 44.65 -2.69 -15.55
N TYR A 438 45.16 -3.70 -14.85
CA TYR A 438 44.41 -4.91 -14.49
C TYR A 438 44.41 -5.11 -12.97
N PHE A 439 43.28 -5.58 -12.44
CA PHE A 439 43.06 -5.75 -11.01
C PHE A 439 42.47 -7.13 -10.71
N GLN A 440 42.78 -7.65 -9.52
CA GLN A 440 42.11 -8.81 -8.95
C GLN A 440 41.95 -8.59 -7.44
N TYR A 441 40.75 -8.78 -6.92
CA TYR A 441 40.43 -8.49 -5.52
C TYR A 441 39.24 -9.31 -5.00
N ALA A 442 39.11 -9.39 -3.68
CA ALA A 442 37.89 -9.86 -3.03
C ALA A 442 36.82 -8.76 -3.02
N THR A 443 35.56 -9.14 -3.26
CA THR A 443 34.40 -8.23 -3.29
C THR A 443 33.17 -8.95 -2.78
N ASN A 444 32.26 -8.22 -2.12
CA ASN A 444 30.95 -8.73 -1.78
C ASN A 444 29.98 -8.39 -2.93
N ALA A 445 29.58 -9.41 -3.69
CA ALA A 445 28.66 -9.30 -4.83
C ALA A 445 27.23 -9.61 -4.39
N THR A 446 26.29 -8.69 -4.66
CA THR A 446 24.86 -8.84 -4.43
C THR A 446 24.17 -9.24 -5.72
N LEU A 447 23.69 -10.47 -5.75
CA LEU A 447 23.03 -11.13 -6.88
C LEU A 447 21.52 -11.11 -6.71
N ASP A 448 20.81 -11.06 -7.84
CA ASP A 448 19.42 -11.47 -7.93
C ASP A 448 19.36 -12.97 -8.28
N THR A 449 18.79 -13.81 -7.41
CA THR A 449 18.63 -15.26 -7.68
C THR A 449 17.17 -15.64 -7.90
N SER A 450 16.35 -14.71 -8.42
CA SER A 450 14.99 -15.01 -8.89
C SER A 450 14.97 -15.92 -10.13
N ASP A 451 15.99 -15.84 -10.98
CA ASP A 451 16.35 -16.85 -11.98
C ASP A 451 17.78 -17.35 -11.68
N VAL A 452 17.91 -18.63 -11.34
CA VAL A 452 19.19 -19.28 -11.03
C VAL A 452 20.05 -19.47 -12.28
N THR A 453 19.46 -19.47 -13.48
CA THR A 453 20.17 -19.51 -14.77
C THR A 453 20.61 -18.11 -15.26
N GLN A 454 19.92 -17.06 -14.82
CA GLN A 454 20.19 -15.66 -15.19
C GLN A 454 20.49 -14.80 -13.94
N SER A 455 21.41 -15.26 -13.09
CA SER A 455 21.78 -14.55 -11.86
C SER A 455 22.45 -13.21 -12.16
N GLU A 456 21.67 -12.13 -12.04
CA GLU A 456 22.07 -10.76 -12.39
C GLU A 456 22.80 -10.09 -11.22
N VAL A 457 23.97 -9.51 -11.50
CA VAL A 457 24.82 -8.85 -10.51
C VAL A 457 24.32 -7.41 -10.30
N ARG A 458 23.50 -7.19 -9.26
CA ARG A 458 22.89 -5.88 -8.98
C ARG A 458 23.87 -4.86 -8.40
N HIS A 459 24.82 -5.29 -7.58
CA HIS A 459 25.78 -4.41 -6.90
C HIS A 459 27.01 -5.19 -6.41
N THR A 460 28.18 -4.56 -6.39
CA THR A 460 29.43 -5.10 -5.85
C THR A 460 30.08 -4.10 -4.90
N SER A 461 30.80 -4.61 -3.88
CA SER A 461 31.43 -3.77 -2.85
C SER A 461 32.85 -4.24 -2.51
N HIS A 462 33.82 -3.49 -3.03
CA HIS A 462 35.25 -3.81 -2.98
C HIS A 462 35.82 -3.49 -1.60
N HIS A 463 36.59 -4.42 -1.02
CA HIS A 463 37.24 -4.20 0.28
C HIS A 463 38.62 -3.52 0.13
N SER A 464 39.34 -3.83 -0.96
CA SER A 464 40.56 -3.13 -1.39
C SER A 464 40.86 -3.46 -2.84
N ILE A 465 41.03 -2.47 -3.70
CA ILE A 465 41.43 -2.68 -5.10
C ILE A 465 42.96 -2.55 -5.19
N THR A 466 43.63 -3.63 -5.60
CA THR A 466 45.08 -3.62 -5.88
C THR A 466 45.32 -4.01 -7.33
N PRO A 467 46.18 -3.28 -8.07
CA PRO A 467 46.57 -3.67 -9.43
C PRO A 467 47.46 -4.91 -9.38
N LEU A 468 47.40 -5.74 -10.42
CA LEU A 468 48.28 -6.90 -10.56
C LEU A 468 49.74 -6.41 -10.64
N PRO A 469 50.67 -6.93 -9.80
CA PRO A 469 52.03 -6.38 -9.68
C PRO A 469 52.91 -6.68 -10.90
N GLU A 470 52.57 -7.73 -11.67
CA GLU A 470 53.17 -8.04 -12.96
C GLU A 470 52.09 -8.12 -14.04
N ARG A 471 52.42 -7.68 -15.25
CA ARG A 471 51.52 -7.78 -16.42
C ARG A 471 51.55 -9.22 -16.94
N PRO A 472 50.46 -9.99 -16.81
CA PRO A 472 50.45 -11.42 -17.12
C PRO A 472 50.40 -11.69 -18.63
N LEU A 473 50.73 -12.91 -19.05
CA LEU A 473 50.78 -13.28 -20.47
C LEU A 473 49.42 -13.09 -21.17
N PHE A 474 48.30 -13.43 -20.52
CA PHE A 474 46.97 -13.22 -21.08
C PHE A 474 46.69 -11.76 -21.42
N ALA A 475 47.24 -10.79 -20.67
CA ALA A 475 47.04 -9.37 -20.95
C ALA A 475 47.70 -8.96 -22.27
N VAL A 476 48.96 -9.37 -22.48
CA VAL A 476 49.69 -9.13 -23.73
C VAL A 476 48.97 -9.76 -24.94
N LEU A 477 48.39 -10.96 -24.75
CA LEU A 477 47.60 -11.63 -25.78
C LEU A 477 46.24 -10.93 -26.00
N PHE A 478 45.55 -10.50 -24.94
CA PHE A 478 44.24 -9.84 -24.99
C PHE A 478 44.31 -8.48 -25.67
N GLU A 479 45.26 -7.63 -25.25
CA GLU A 479 45.53 -6.33 -25.88
C GLU A 479 45.82 -6.52 -27.38
N ARG A 480 46.54 -7.57 -27.77
CA ARG A 480 46.73 -7.90 -29.19
C ARG A 480 45.42 -8.38 -29.84
N GLY A 481 44.69 -9.27 -29.20
CA GLY A 481 43.49 -9.93 -29.73
C GLY A 481 42.33 -8.98 -30.04
N ILE A 482 42.08 -7.96 -29.20
CA ILE A 482 41.02 -6.95 -29.46
C ILE A 482 41.31 -6.11 -30.71
N ASN A 483 42.58 -6.00 -31.11
CA ASN A 483 43.02 -5.23 -32.28
C ASN A 483 43.22 -6.10 -33.54
N GLN A 484 43.39 -7.42 -33.41
CA GLN A 484 43.68 -8.31 -34.54
C GLN A 484 42.47 -8.65 -35.42
N ALA A 485 41.25 -8.50 -34.92
CA ALA A 485 40.05 -8.86 -35.67
C ALA A 485 39.61 -7.67 -36.56
N GLU A 486 39.83 -7.78 -37.87
CA GLU A 486 39.42 -6.78 -38.87
C GLU A 486 38.31 -7.34 -39.78
N ASN A 487 37.08 -6.84 -39.64
CA ASN A 487 35.98 -7.10 -40.58
C ASN A 487 35.94 -6.01 -41.66
N VAL A 488 36.53 -6.30 -42.81
CA VAL A 488 36.44 -5.42 -43.99
C VAL A 488 35.14 -5.69 -44.74
N ASP A 489 34.12 -4.89 -44.47
CA ASP A 489 32.87 -4.86 -45.25
C ASP A 489 32.93 -3.73 -46.29
N PRO A 490 33.05 -4.04 -47.61
CA PRO A 490 33.17 -3.02 -48.65
C PRO A 490 31.87 -2.26 -48.95
N PHE A 491 30.75 -2.62 -48.31
CA PHE A 491 29.46 -1.95 -48.46
C PHE A 491 29.15 -0.99 -47.31
N LEU A 492 29.84 -1.08 -46.16
CA LEU A 492 29.67 -0.14 -45.06
C LEU A 492 30.47 1.16 -45.30
N PRO A 493 29.96 2.32 -44.87
CA PRO A 493 30.66 3.61 -44.98
C PRO A 493 31.78 3.78 -43.94
N ILE A 494 32.14 2.71 -43.22
CA ILE A 494 33.16 2.69 -42.16
C ILE A 494 34.24 1.63 -42.43
N TYR A 495 35.50 2.03 -42.33
CA TYR A 495 36.65 1.11 -42.25
C TYR A 495 37.13 1.03 -40.79
N SER A 496 37.11 -0.18 -40.22
CA SER A 496 37.46 -0.37 -38.81
C SER A 496 37.85 -1.80 -38.43
N THR A 497 38.80 -1.91 -37.50
CA THR A 497 38.95 -3.07 -36.60
C THR A 497 37.66 -3.33 -35.82
N ASN A 498 37.36 -4.57 -35.43
CA ASN A 498 36.12 -4.93 -34.74
C ASN A 498 35.91 -4.15 -33.43
N PHE A 499 36.96 -3.97 -32.61
CA PHE A 499 36.87 -3.11 -31.42
C PHE A 499 36.59 -1.65 -31.80
N GLY A 500 37.27 -1.12 -32.82
CA GLY A 500 36.96 0.17 -33.46
C GLY A 500 35.52 0.33 -33.95
N ARG A 501 34.89 -0.75 -34.44
CA ARG A 501 33.47 -0.77 -34.84
C ARG A 501 32.53 -0.67 -33.62
N VAL A 502 32.85 -1.36 -32.52
CA VAL A 502 32.07 -1.22 -31.28
C VAL A 502 32.21 0.20 -30.72
N ILE A 503 33.43 0.77 -30.75
CA ILE A 503 33.71 2.17 -30.40
C ILE A 503 32.89 3.15 -31.25
N PHE A 504 32.83 2.97 -32.57
CA PHE A 504 32.00 3.79 -33.46
C PHE A 504 30.52 3.76 -33.10
N HIS A 505 29.96 2.57 -32.89
CA HIS A 505 28.55 2.45 -32.56
C HIS A 505 28.22 2.94 -31.14
N TYR A 506 29.16 2.84 -30.19
CA TYR A 506 29.00 3.39 -28.84
C TYR A 506 29.17 4.92 -28.80
N GLY A 507 30.09 5.49 -29.57
CA GLY A 507 30.20 6.94 -29.76
C GLY A 507 28.88 7.57 -30.25
N LYS A 508 28.12 6.83 -31.06
CA LYS A 508 26.77 7.20 -31.53
C LYS A 508 25.66 7.07 -30.48
N THR A 509 25.84 6.29 -29.42
CA THR A 509 24.90 6.29 -28.27
C THR A 509 25.27 7.33 -27.21
N LEU A 510 26.55 7.73 -27.14
CA LEU A 510 27.03 8.85 -26.31
C LEU A 510 26.65 10.23 -26.90
N SER A 511 26.72 10.40 -28.23
CA SER A 511 26.30 11.64 -28.91
C SER A 511 25.79 11.39 -30.33
N ASN A 512 24.72 12.09 -30.71
CA ASN A 512 24.16 12.00 -32.06
C ASN A 512 25.13 12.55 -33.13
N LEU A 513 25.84 13.64 -32.83
CA LEU A 513 26.91 14.27 -33.63
C LEU A 513 27.65 15.28 -32.73
N PRO A 514 28.99 15.44 -32.84
CA PRO A 514 29.94 14.66 -33.63
C PRO A 514 30.42 13.39 -32.89
N TYR A 515 30.02 12.21 -33.35
CA TYR A 515 30.31 10.92 -32.68
C TYR A 515 31.74 10.37 -32.88
N LEU A 516 32.62 11.09 -33.59
CA LEU A 516 34.04 10.75 -33.81
C LEU A 516 35.01 11.65 -33.05
N ASP A 517 34.50 12.62 -32.31
CA ASP A 517 35.28 13.66 -31.61
C ASP A 517 36.19 13.06 -30.52
N GLY A 518 37.28 13.78 -30.20
CA GLY A 518 38.35 13.29 -29.33
C GLY A 518 37.86 12.87 -27.94
N ASP A 519 37.00 13.68 -27.31
CA ASP A 519 36.48 13.41 -25.96
C ASP A 519 35.49 12.22 -25.96
N ILE A 520 34.71 12.06 -27.02
CA ILE A 520 33.78 10.93 -27.19
C ILE A 520 34.56 9.64 -27.48
N LEU A 521 35.61 9.71 -28.31
CA LEU A 521 36.53 8.60 -28.55
C LEU A 521 37.26 8.18 -27.26
N GLN A 522 37.69 9.14 -26.44
CA GLN A 522 38.32 8.88 -25.15
C GLN A 522 37.35 8.20 -24.18
N THR A 523 36.12 8.73 -24.05
CA THR A 523 35.07 8.16 -23.19
C THR A 523 34.72 6.74 -23.63
N ALA A 524 34.48 6.52 -24.93
CA ALA A 524 34.17 5.20 -25.47
C ALA A 524 35.31 4.19 -25.24
N MET A 525 36.57 4.60 -25.35
CA MET A 525 37.71 3.74 -25.00
C MET A 525 37.77 3.40 -23.51
N GLN A 526 37.52 4.37 -22.63
CA GLN A 526 37.50 4.18 -21.17
C GLN A 526 36.40 3.23 -20.71
N ASP A 527 35.23 3.25 -21.37
CA ASP A 527 34.08 2.39 -21.03
C ASP A 527 34.12 1.00 -21.69
N LEU A 528 34.49 0.90 -22.97
CA LEU A 528 34.43 -0.36 -23.70
C LEU A 528 35.58 -1.30 -23.36
N PHE A 529 36.76 -0.79 -23.03
CA PHE A 529 37.90 -1.61 -22.63
C PHE A 529 37.64 -2.48 -21.37
N PRO A 530 37.18 -1.94 -20.22
CA PRO A 530 36.87 -2.76 -19.05
C PRO A 530 35.71 -3.73 -19.31
N THR A 531 34.71 -3.32 -20.10
CA THR A 531 33.60 -4.20 -20.50
C THR A 531 34.10 -5.41 -21.30
N THR A 532 34.99 -5.15 -22.28
CA THR A 532 35.58 -6.17 -23.15
C THR A 532 36.49 -7.09 -22.35
N PHE A 533 37.22 -6.56 -21.37
CA PHE A 533 38.03 -7.37 -20.45
C PHE A 533 37.17 -8.25 -19.53
N ALA A 534 36.10 -7.71 -18.94
CA ALA A 534 35.21 -8.45 -18.04
C ALA A 534 34.55 -9.64 -18.75
N ILE A 535 34.02 -9.43 -19.96
CA ILE A 535 33.42 -10.50 -20.76
C ILE A 535 34.48 -11.51 -21.22
N MET A 536 35.68 -11.07 -21.64
CA MET A 536 36.80 -11.97 -21.96
C MET A 536 37.20 -12.85 -20.76
N ALA A 537 37.36 -12.23 -19.59
CA ALA A 537 37.71 -12.94 -18.36
C ALA A 537 36.65 -13.96 -17.96
N ASN A 538 35.36 -13.62 -18.08
CA ASN A 538 34.26 -14.56 -17.84
C ASN A 538 34.26 -15.73 -18.85
N THR A 539 34.50 -15.43 -20.13
CA THR A 539 34.46 -16.41 -21.23
C THR A 539 35.65 -17.38 -21.25
N PHE A 540 36.84 -16.92 -20.88
CA PHE A 540 38.10 -17.67 -21.11
C PHE A 540 39.01 -17.86 -19.90
N LEU A 541 38.87 -17.06 -18.84
CA LEU A 541 39.73 -17.18 -17.65
C LEU A 541 39.07 -17.95 -16.51
N ILE A 542 37.77 -18.25 -16.57
CA ILE A 542 37.09 -19.04 -15.53
C ILE A 542 37.25 -20.53 -15.82
N SER A 543 37.73 -21.29 -14.83
CA SER A 543 37.88 -22.75 -14.89
C SER A 543 37.55 -23.41 -13.55
N ASP A 544 37.40 -24.74 -13.56
CA ASP A 544 37.22 -25.54 -12.34
C ASP A 544 38.52 -25.62 -11.53
N GLY A 545 38.42 -25.40 -10.22
CA GLY A 545 39.51 -25.43 -9.26
C GLY A 545 39.16 -26.15 -7.95
N PRO A 546 40.07 -26.13 -6.96
CA PRO A 546 39.81 -26.72 -5.65
C PRO A 546 38.67 -25.98 -4.95
N PRO A 547 37.75 -26.69 -4.26
CA PRO A 547 36.57 -26.08 -3.66
C PRO A 547 36.92 -25.18 -2.46
N GLU A 548 36.80 -23.87 -2.64
CA GLU A 548 36.93 -22.87 -1.58
C GLU A 548 35.56 -22.65 -0.90
N THR A 549 35.54 -22.21 0.35
CA THR A 549 34.30 -21.94 1.10
C THR A 549 34.15 -20.45 1.32
N ALA A 550 33.11 -19.86 0.72
CA ALA A 550 32.80 -18.44 0.79
C ALA A 550 31.57 -18.19 1.66
N ARG A 551 31.55 -17.05 2.36
CA ARG A 551 30.39 -16.64 3.14
C ARG A 551 29.36 -15.97 2.27
N ALA A 552 28.09 -16.27 2.50
CA ALA A 552 26.99 -15.62 1.82
C ALA A 552 25.81 -15.33 2.75
N THR A 553 25.01 -14.33 2.39
CA THR A 553 23.80 -13.93 3.10
C THR A 553 22.63 -13.89 2.14
N TYR A 554 21.67 -14.81 2.34
CA TYR A 554 20.38 -14.76 1.66
C TYR A 554 19.50 -13.70 2.30
N TYR A 555 18.92 -12.85 1.46
CA TYR A 555 17.93 -11.84 1.82
C TYR A 555 16.57 -12.31 1.30
N GLN A 556 15.85 -13.07 2.13
CA GLN A 556 14.54 -13.59 1.78
C GLN A 556 13.45 -12.62 2.27
N PRO A 557 12.54 -12.14 1.39
CA PRO A 557 11.38 -11.37 1.82
C PRO A 557 10.45 -12.28 2.63
N ARG A 558 10.14 -11.90 3.88
CA ARG A 558 9.18 -12.63 4.73
C ARG A 558 8.09 -11.68 5.22
N THR A 559 6.85 -12.10 5.04
CA THR A 559 5.68 -11.37 5.56
C THR A 559 5.63 -11.50 7.08
N ARG A 560 5.64 -10.37 7.79
CA ARG A 560 5.33 -10.31 9.22
C ARG A 560 4.01 -9.56 9.45
N VAL A 561 3.32 -9.93 10.52
CA VAL A 561 2.21 -9.14 11.07
C VAL A 561 2.78 -8.01 11.92
N ARG A 562 2.39 -6.77 11.62
CA ARG A 562 2.79 -5.55 12.32
C ARG A 562 1.57 -4.85 12.92
N VAL A 563 1.78 -4.10 14.01
CA VAL A 563 0.76 -3.24 14.62
C VAL A 563 0.68 -1.93 13.85
N VAL A 564 -0.52 -1.48 13.50
CA VAL A 564 -0.73 -0.13 12.99
C VAL A 564 -0.74 0.83 14.18
N VAL A 565 0.42 1.43 14.50
CA VAL A 565 0.60 2.24 15.72
C VAL A 565 -0.45 3.37 15.88
N PRO A 566 -0.84 4.14 14.85
CA PRO A 566 -1.92 5.13 14.97
C PRO A 566 -3.27 4.53 15.36
N VAL A 567 -3.63 3.35 14.82
CA VAL A 567 -4.88 2.62 15.12
C VAL A 567 -4.85 2.05 16.54
N ALA A 568 -3.71 1.51 16.96
CA ALA A 568 -3.51 1.07 18.34
C ALA A 568 -3.64 2.26 19.33
N GLY A 569 -3.10 3.43 18.97
CA GLY A 569 -3.21 4.67 19.73
C GLY A 569 -4.64 5.19 19.87
N THR A 570 -5.44 5.19 18.79
CA THR A 570 -6.86 5.60 18.86
C THR A 570 -7.70 4.63 19.69
N ILE A 571 -7.45 3.32 19.59
CA ILE A 571 -8.08 2.31 20.47
C ILE A 571 -7.72 2.57 21.94
N ILE A 572 -6.44 2.79 22.27
CA ILE A 572 -6.01 3.14 23.64
C ILE A 572 -6.71 4.41 24.14
N GLY A 573 -6.83 5.45 23.30
CA GLY A 573 -7.55 6.67 23.63
C GLY A 573 -9.03 6.43 23.94
N ILE A 574 -9.73 5.63 23.12
CA ILE A 574 -11.13 5.25 23.34
C ILE A 574 -11.27 4.45 24.65
N LEU A 575 -10.39 3.48 24.90
CA LEU A 575 -10.41 2.68 26.14
C LEU A 575 -10.12 3.52 27.39
N ALA A 576 -9.23 4.51 27.31
CA ALA A 576 -8.95 5.44 28.40
C ALA A 576 -10.16 6.34 28.71
N VAL A 577 -10.89 6.79 27.69
CA VAL A 577 -12.17 7.51 27.85
C VAL A 577 -13.22 6.60 28.48
N ILE A 578 -13.34 5.35 28.05
CA ILE A 578 -14.27 4.37 28.66
C ILE A 578 -13.92 4.13 30.14
N LEU A 579 -12.65 3.96 30.48
CA LEU A 579 -12.20 3.80 31.87
C LEU A 579 -12.56 5.02 32.72
N GLY A 580 -12.34 6.24 32.20
CA GLY A 580 -12.77 7.48 32.85
C GLY A 580 -14.28 7.54 33.09
N PHE A 581 -15.09 7.11 32.11
CA PHE A 581 -16.54 7.01 32.27
C PHE A 581 -16.97 5.91 33.25
N LEU A 582 -16.29 4.75 33.31
CA LEU A 582 -16.58 3.72 34.31
C LEU A 582 -16.30 4.21 35.74
N VAL A 583 -15.20 4.95 35.95
CA VAL A 583 -14.91 5.62 37.22
C VAL A 583 -15.94 6.71 37.52
N TRP A 584 -16.35 7.50 36.54
CA TRP A 584 -17.42 8.50 36.70
C TRP A 584 -18.76 7.86 37.06
N ILE A 585 -19.14 6.76 36.41
CA ILE A 585 -20.36 5.99 36.74
C ILE A 585 -20.27 5.46 38.16
N TYR A 586 -19.13 4.90 38.59
CA TYR A 586 -18.93 4.42 39.97
C TYR A 586 -19.07 5.56 41.02
N ILE A 587 -18.48 6.72 40.77
CA ILE A 587 -18.60 7.91 41.63
C ILE A 587 -20.05 8.43 41.63
N TYR A 588 -20.71 8.44 40.48
CA TYR A 588 -22.10 8.88 40.34
C TYR A 588 -23.07 7.94 41.07
N THR A 589 -22.92 6.63 40.92
CA THR A 589 -23.80 5.61 41.50
C THR A 589 -23.62 5.40 43.00
N SER A 590 -22.50 5.87 43.58
CA SER A 590 -22.24 5.90 45.03
C SER A 590 -22.67 7.22 45.68
N ASN A 591 -22.46 8.36 45.01
CA ASN A 591 -22.88 9.69 45.51
C ASN A 591 -24.35 10.04 45.25
N ARG A 592 -25.09 9.22 44.50
CA ARG A 592 -26.52 9.41 44.22
C ARG A 592 -27.32 8.20 44.68
N GLN A 593 -28.16 8.41 45.69
CA GLN A 593 -29.22 7.48 46.07
C GLN A 593 -30.42 7.66 45.13
N SER A 594 -31.06 6.57 44.72
CA SER A 594 -32.37 6.57 44.07
C SER A 594 -33.46 6.15 45.07
N ILE A 595 -34.73 6.43 44.73
CA ILE A 595 -35.89 6.04 45.56
C ILE A 595 -36.24 4.54 45.48
N LEU A 596 -35.39 3.73 44.84
CA LEU A 596 -35.74 2.37 44.45
C LEU A 596 -35.22 1.32 45.45
N TYR A 597 -36.13 0.49 45.96
CA TYR A 597 -35.82 -0.59 46.92
C TYR A 597 -36.08 -2.01 46.35
N GLU A 598 -36.72 -2.10 45.18
CA GLU A 598 -37.00 -3.33 44.45
C GLU A 598 -36.70 -3.14 42.96
N GLU A 599 -36.65 -4.21 42.16
CA GLU A 599 -36.34 -4.14 40.73
C GLU A 599 -37.48 -3.47 39.93
N PRO A 600 -37.22 -2.44 39.08
CA PRO A 600 -38.29 -1.64 38.48
C PRO A 600 -39.05 -2.36 37.36
N ILE A 601 -38.50 -3.48 36.88
CA ILE A 601 -39.13 -4.39 35.91
C ILE A 601 -40.24 -5.22 36.58
N GLY A 602 -40.26 -5.29 37.92
CA GLY A 602 -41.32 -5.95 38.67
C GLY A 602 -42.65 -5.20 38.54
N LEU A 603 -43.68 -5.90 38.04
CA LEU A 603 -45.08 -5.46 38.03
C LEU A 603 -45.55 -4.97 39.42
N LEU A 604 -45.00 -5.57 40.48
CA LEU A 604 -45.22 -5.20 41.88
C LEU A 604 -44.60 -3.85 42.25
N GLY A 605 -43.42 -3.53 41.74
CA GLY A 605 -42.74 -2.24 41.95
C GLY A 605 -43.47 -1.08 41.26
N ALA A 606 -43.93 -1.29 40.02
CA ALA A 606 -44.81 -0.34 39.34
C ALA A 606 -46.12 -0.11 40.12
N ALA A 607 -46.74 -1.19 40.63
CA ALA A 607 -47.93 -1.09 41.48
C ALA A 607 -47.66 -0.39 42.82
N ALA A 608 -46.47 -0.57 43.43
CA ALA A 608 -46.07 0.07 44.67
C ALA A 608 -45.80 1.58 44.52
N VAL A 609 -45.16 1.98 43.41
CA VAL A 609 -44.99 3.40 43.03
C VAL A 609 -46.36 4.04 42.78
N LEU A 610 -47.23 3.37 42.02
CA LEU A 610 -48.60 3.84 41.79
C LEU A 610 -49.36 4.01 43.11
N ARG A 611 -49.33 3.02 44.02
CA ARG A 611 -50.04 3.02 45.32
C ARG A 611 -49.74 4.22 46.24
N ARG A 612 -48.65 4.96 46.03
CA ARG A 612 -48.32 6.21 46.76
C ARG A 612 -48.55 7.50 45.95
N SER A 613 -49.14 7.40 44.76
CA SER A 613 -49.40 8.53 43.86
C SER A 613 -50.90 8.83 43.73
N ASN A 614 -51.26 10.09 43.48
CA ASN A 614 -52.66 10.47 43.19
C ASN A 614 -53.22 9.74 41.96
N LEU A 615 -52.34 9.35 41.04
CA LEU A 615 -52.63 8.49 39.88
C LEU A 615 -53.32 7.18 40.26
N PHE A 616 -53.14 6.66 41.48
CA PHE A 616 -53.90 5.50 41.94
C PHE A 616 -55.37 5.83 42.22
N ASN A 617 -55.69 7.05 42.68
CA ASN A 617 -57.08 7.49 42.83
C ASN A 617 -57.71 7.71 41.45
N ASP A 618 -56.99 8.32 40.50
CA ASP A 618 -57.49 8.51 39.13
C ASP A 618 -57.74 7.15 38.44
N ILE A 619 -56.78 6.22 38.51
CA ILE A 619 -56.92 4.85 37.98
C ILE A 619 -58.01 4.07 38.72
N ALA A 620 -58.12 4.20 40.05
CA ALA A 620 -59.17 3.54 40.82
C ALA A 620 -60.55 4.14 40.54
N GLN A 621 -60.66 5.43 40.21
CA GLN A 621 -61.91 6.07 39.81
C GLN A 621 -62.35 5.63 38.41
N ILE A 622 -61.40 5.52 37.46
CA ILE A 622 -61.63 4.93 36.13
C ILE A 622 -62.02 3.45 36.25
N ALA A 623 -61.31 2.66 37.07
CA ALA A 623 -61.61 1.24 37.29
C ALA A 623 -62.91 1.01 38.10
N ALA A 624 -63.28 1.92 39.01
CA ALA A 624 -64.56 1.87 39.70
C ALA A 624 -65.75 2.15 38.75
N GLN A 625 -65.52 2.88 37.66
CA GLN A 625 -66.48 3.09 36.57
C GLN A 625 -66.46 1.99 35.50
N SER A 626 -65.39 1.19 35.40
CA SER A 626 -65.23 0.05 34.48
C SER A 626 -65.09 -1.27 35.25
N ARG A 627 -66.21 -1.79 35.77
CA ARG A 627 -66.24 -3.02 36.60
C ARG A 627 -66.26 -4.33 35.82
N ASP A 628 -66.49 -4.30 34.51
CA ASP A 628 -66.80 -5.50 33.71
C ASP A 628 -65.55 -6.14 33.07
N GLY A 629 -64.37 -5.93 33.65
CA GLY A 629 -63.09 -6.50 33.20
C GLY A 629 -62.57 -5.98 31.85
N LYS A 630 -63.27 -5.03 31.24
CA LYS A 630 -63.02 -4.53 29.87
C LYS A 630 -62.25 -3.22 29.81
N VAL A 631 -61.44 -2.88 30.82
CA VAL A 631 -60.74 -1.58 30.97
C VAL A 631 -60.08 -1.08 29.67
N ALA A 632 -59.39 -1.93 28.90
CA ALA A 632 -58.78 -1.53 27.62
C ALA A 632 -59.79 -1.23 26.49
N ALA A 633 -60.97 -1.84 26.52
CA ALA A 633 -62.07 -1.53 25.61
C ALA A 633 -62.91 -0.34 26.12
N ASP A 634 -63.10 -0.20 27.44
CA ASP A 634 -63.78 0.97 28.03
C ASP A 634 -62.96 2.26 27.91
N PHE A 635 -61.63 2.18 28.00
CA PHE A 635 -60.74 3.30 27.70
C PHE A 635 -60.82 3.70 26.21
N ARG A 636 -60.85 2.72 25.30
CA ARG A 636 -61.13 2.97 23.86
C ARG A 636 -62.55 3.51 23.64
N ALA A 637 -63.54 3.07 24.41
CA ALA A 637 -64.92 3.56 24.34
C ALA A 637 -65.09 4.92 25.05
N ALA A 638 -64.18 5.32 25.94
CA ALA A 638 -64.11 6.67 26.51
C ALA A 638 -63.44 7.64 25.51
N LEU A 639 -62.43 7.17 24.78
CA LEU A 639 -61.87 7.87 23.61
C LEU A 639 -62.91 7.99 22.47
N ALA A 640 -63.68 6.93 22.18
CA ALA A 640 -64.81 7.01 21.24
C ALA A 640 -65.87 8.00 21.74
N ARG A 641 -66.31 7.90 23.00
CA ARG A 641 -67.20 8.91 23.63
C ARG A 641 -66.52 10.27 23.89
N SER A 642 -65.29 10.48 23.43
CA SER A 642 -64.64 11.79 23.30
C SER A 642 -64.68 12.28 21.85
N ARG A 643 -64.61 11.38 20.86
CA ARG A 643 -64.89 11.64 19.44
C ARG A 643 -66.37 12.00 19.23
N ASP A 644 -67.28 11.24 19.83
CA ASP A 644 -68.73 11.45 19.75
C ASP A 644 -69.18 12.76 20.45
N ARG A 645 -68.37 13.29 21.38
CA ARG A 645 -68.60 14.59 22.04
C ARG A 645 -67.95 15.76 21.27
N HIS A 646 -67.61 15.58 19.99
CA HIS A 646 -67.08 16.61 19.08
C HIS A 646 -67.90 16.81 17.80
N HIS A 647 -69.20 16.52 17.86
CA HIS A 647 -70.24 17.35 17.22
C HIS A 647 -71.10 17.89 18.39
N ASP A 648 -71.45 19.16 18.51
CA ASP A 648 -71.69 20.21 17.48
C ASP A 648 -70.47 21.12 17.13
N PRO A 649 -70.58 22.11 16.20
CA PRO A 649 -69.52 22.36 15.23
C PRO A 649 -68.44 23.37 15.68
N GLY A 650 -67.28 22.83 16.06
CA GLY A 650 -66.01 23.55 16.21
C GLY A 650 -64.84 22.69 15.77
N GLY A 651 -64.94 22.11 14.58
CA GLY A 651 -64.23 20.87 14.23
C GLY A 651 -62.71 20.96 14.07
N TRP A 652 -62.04 19.94 14.59
CA TRP A 652 -60.87 19.34 13.96
C TRP A 652 -61.20 17.86 13.71
N ALA A 653 -61.68 17.54 12.51
CA ALA A 653 -62.00 16.17 12.11
C ALA A 653 -60.71 15.44 11.71
N PHE A 654 -60.51 14.25 12.28
CA PHE A 654 -59.48 13.28 11.89
C PHE A 654 -60.15 12.08 11.20
N ASP A 655 -60.93 12.36 10.16
CA ASP A 655 -61.74 11.38 9.43
C ASP A 655 -61.11 10.93 8.12
N GLU A 656 -59.91 10.36 8.19
CA GLU A 656 -59.43 9.43 7.17
C GLU A 656 -58.40 8.46 7.77
N TRP A 657 -58.83 7.36 8.42
CA TRP A 657 -57.99 6.16 8.68
C TRP A 657 -58.75 4.89 9.12
N THR A 658 -59.96 4.61 8.59
CA THR A 658 -60.56 3.26 8.62
C THR A 658 -61.61 3.04 7.51
N ASP A 659 -61.17 2.70 6.30
CA ASP A 659 -61.93 1.78 5.44
C ASP A 659 -61.01 0.61 5.04
N PRO A 660 -61.25 -0.62 5.57
CA PRO A 660 -60.41 -1.78 5.26
C PRO A 660 -60.66 -2.36 3.85
N SER A 661 -61.62 -1.85 3.07
CA SER A 661 -61.87 -2.27 1.69
C SER A 661 -60.99 -1.56 0.65
N ALA A 662 -60.39 -0.42 1.00
CA ALA A 662 -59.50 0.36 0.12
C ALA A 662 -58.09 -0.25 -0.05
N ALA A 663 -57.83 -1.45 0.46
CA ALA A 663 -56.54 -2.13 0.44
C ALA A 663 -56.16 -2.73 -0.94
N ARG A 664 -56.13 -1.91 -2.00
CA ARG A 664 -55.46 -2.24 -3.27
C ARG A 664 -54.16 -1.47 -3.40
N VAL A 665 -53.05 -2.19 -3.44
CA VAL A 665 -51.73 -1.63 -3.74
C VAL A 665 -51.68 -1.21 -5.21
N VAL A 666 -51.57 0.10 -5.44
CA VAL A 666 -51.12 0.69 -6.71
C VAL A 666 -50.09 1.76 -6.38
N SER A 667 -48.89 1.61 -6.90
CA SER A 667 -47.79 2.56 -6.77
C SER A 667 -47.56 3.31 -8.08
N THR A 668 -47.47 4.63 -8.05
CA THR A 668 -46.57 5.41 -8.94
C THR A 668 -46.41 6.88 -8.51
N ASP A 669 -45.15 7.30 -8.42
CA ASP A 669 -44.49 8.55 -8.86
C ASP A 669 -45.13 9.96 -8.88
N GLN A 670 -44.24 10.94 -8.64
CA GLN A 670 -44.23 12.37 -9.03
C GLN A 670 -45.28 13.29 -8.36
N SER A 671 -44.91 14.31 -7.55
CA SER A 671 -44.19 15.59 -7.84
C SER A 671 -45.03 16.58 -8.66
N GLU A 672 -45.15 17.88 -8.35
CA GLU A 672 -44.28 18.80 -7.57
C GLU A 672 -45.07 19.72 -6.59
N GLU A 673 -44.37 20.69 -5.98
CA GLU A 673 -44.90 21.89 -5.25
C GLU A 673 -45.82 21.68 -4.00
N PHE A 674 -45.64 22.31 -2.84
CA PHE A 674 -44.85 23.49 -2.41
C PHE A 674 -44.30 23.34 -0.96
N GLY A 675 -43.27 24.13 -0.60
CA GLY A 675 -43.36 24.91 0.65
C GLY A 675 -42.78 24.39 1.99
N VAL A 676 -41.90 23.38 2.04
CA VAL A 676 -41.36 22.89 3.33
C VAL A 676 -40.43 23.91 4.03
N THR A 677 -40.90 24.49 5.14
CA THR A 677 -40.06 25.24 6.09
C THR A 677 -39.25 24.30 7.00
N ARG A 678 -37.98 24.62 7.23
CA ARG A 678 -37.00 23.72 7.89
C ARG A 678 -37.04 23.89 9.41
N PRO A 679 -37.00 22.78 10.19
CA PRO A 679 -35.95 22.68 11.22
C PRO A 679 -35.39 21.26 11.50
N VAL A 680 -35.48 20.29 10.59
CA VAL A 680 -35.02 18.89 10.85
C VAL A 680 -33.67 18.51 10.19
N LEU A 681 -33.31 19.16 9.08
CA LEU A 681 -32.14 18.77 8.26
C LEU A 681 -30.77 19.29 8.74
N GLU A 682 -30.73 20.25 9.67
CA GLU A 682 -29.46 20.79 10.18
C GLU A 682 -28.68 19.82 11.08
N PRO A 683 -29.24 19.18 12.13
CA PRO A 683 -28.45 18.30 12.99
C PRO A 683 -27.82 17.12 12.21
N MET A 684 -28.51 16.55 11.23
CA MET A 684 -27.92 15.55 10.33
C MET A 684 -26.79 16.11 9.47
N ARG A 685 -26.95 17.31 8.88
CA ARG A 685 -25.88 17.96 8.11
C ARG A 685 -24.68 18.32 8.98
N THR A 686 -24.89 18.72 10.23
CA THR A 686 -23.81 18.99 11.19
C THR A 686 -23.07 17.72 11.58
N LEU A 687 -23.79 16.61 11.84
CA LEU A 687 -23.19 15.30 12.10
C LEU A 687 -22.37 14.79 10.90
N VAL A 688 -22.91 14.87 9.68
CA VAL A 688 -22.20 14.45 8.45
C VAL A 688 -20.99 15.34 8.16
N ARG A 689 -21.07 16.66 8.40
CA ARG A 689 -19.91 17.57 8.30
C ARG A 689 -18.85 17.25 9.34
N PHE A 690 -19.25 16.96 10.58
CA PHE A 690 -18.33 16.58 11.66
C PHE A 690 -17.60 15.27 11.32
N LEU A 691 -18.33 14.23 10.88
CA LEU A 691 -17.73 12.97 10.44
C LEU A 691 -16.79 13.17 9.23
N ASN A 692 -17.20 13.93 8.22
CA ASN A 692 -16.35 14.27 7.06
C ASN A 692 -15.17 15.20 7.40
N SER A 693 -15.14 15.80 8.60
CA SER A 693 -14.03 16.61 9.14
C SER A 693 -13.15 15.84 10.13
N VAL A 694 -13.48 14.56 10.39
CA VAL A 694 -12.70 13.60 11.20
C VAL A 694 -12.18 12.44 10.33
N LEU A 695 -12.77 12.24 9.15
CA LEU A 695 -12.33 11.33 8.08
C LEU A 695 -11.47 12.02 7.01
N ARG A 696 -11.06 13.27 7.23
CA ARG A 696 -10.11 14.06 6.45
C ARG A 696 -9.00 14.55 7.36
#